data_AF-A0A6I3N0X2-F1
#
_entry.id   AF-A0A6I3N0X2-F1
#
_cell.length_a   1.000
_cell.length_b   1.000
_cell.length_c   1.000
_cell.angle_alpha   90.00
_cell.angle_beta   90.00
_cell.angle_gamma   90.00
#
_symmetry.space_group_name_H-M   'P 1'
#
loop_
_entity.id
_entity.type
_entity.pdbx_description
1 polymer ?
#
loop_
_entity_poly.entity_id
_entity_poly.type
_entity_poly.pdbx_seq_one_letter_code
_entity_poly.pdbx_strand_id
1 'polypeptide(L)'
;MKKYILLSLLITSLFSCKDFLEEKSVTTLTQDYYKTAEGLQSLCKGSYQFLRFKSDYNQGNYIFGVGSDVEVFDWSLADRIAMGSYNPSGWDPASTVSTRMTALTNFLIGSLSGGYTEGAYPEIGRCNLFLENYAKLTSTDQTSLVARKGEMLFLRAYSYFLLTNALGDAPLILHSFSGMPSNFNFPKAKMEVIYKQMITDLREAVNVLPATTTETGRITKPAAAHLLAKIYLARAQGANFQNSTEPTLKALYKGSVTTDLDSCIFYASMPIDQLKTTTAYGGLCPNFGTLFTTTSDYARENQKEILLSAQYEPTQTYDGRYGNTLVHLFNSNHTSLRACTPRTLDYGRPYATACPSDWGFDQYTDRANDSRYYKTFLTDYVATATTTSGGKPWDKATAYYYNNYLNPTAITKAVVGAVKLTLGKRSIVYIENSKDQPFDSLWVMSQPYIMMVRWMVGSPNGAGYFNADGTPKAGAMVNPANPVITNTAGRKVMYRISGDYGDQFGIDINTTNSQWYMGPRKWLDQYRGKSTDVNGSGSIDFTIFRLAETYLIRAEAYGRKGDFTSAINDLNVIRKRAAYHAGENRSDVLVTLEPSVITGSLSIPAAEKVAPYAVTTDSYSKIAIDGTEWDGVSAKSVRENYPPTAASTLDRFINFIYNERGRELCFELTNVEDLHNAGLLYDRIYYHDMMGAPAASTGTTAFPFPKDDISKGSIGALGKGKGTLDRKYTFKPWPLVFLQLLTDENNNPLDAATIAAYQNPGY
;
A
#
# COMPACT_ATOMS: atom_id res chain seq x y z
N MET A 1 76.26 3.28 -51.80
CA MET A 1 75.20 3.96 -51.04
C MET A 1 73.95 3.11 -50.80
N LYS A 2 73.50 2.23 -51.73
CA LYS A 2 72.32 1.35 -51.50
C LYS A 2 72.45 0.32 -50.36
N LYS A 3 73.66 -0.16 -50.03
CA LYS A 3 73.87 -1.15 -48.94
C LYS A 3 73.80 -0.55 -47.52
N TYR A 4 74.04 0.75 -47.36
CA TYR A 4 73.99 1.41 -46.04
C TYR A 4 72.59 1.92 -45.69
N ILE A 5 71.72 2.15 -46.70
CA ILE A 5 70.32 2.53 -46.53
C ILE A 5 69.48 1.35 -46.00
N LEU A 6 69.72 0.14 -46.50
CA LEU A 6 69.02 -1.06 -46.00
C LEU A 6 69.41 -1.43 -44.56
N LEU A 7 70.65 -1.19 -44.16
CA LEU A 7 71.10 -1.49 -42.79
C LEU A 7 70.59 -0.44 -41.79
N SER A 8 70.40 0.81 -42.20
CA SER A 8 69.79 1.86 -41.37
C SER A 8 68.26 1.71 -41.25
N LEU A 9 67.59 1.18 -42.28
CA LEU A 9 66.16 0.81 -42.23
C LEU A 9 65.86 -0.44 -41.39
N LEU A 10 66.84 -1.32 -41.19
CA LEU A 10 66.68 -2.52 -40.34
C LEU A 10 66.95 -2.25 -38.85
N ILE A 11 67.69 -1.18 -38.53
CA ILE A 11 67.98 -0.79 -37.14
C ILE A 11 66.83 0.04 -36.53
N THR A 12 66.03 0.74 -37.35
CA THR A 12 64.87 1.50 -36.87
C THR A 12 63.64 0.64 -36.57
N SER A 13 63.61 -0.64 -36.97
CA SER A 13 62.49 -1.57 -36.66
C SER A 13 62.65 -2.32 -35.34
N LEU A 14 63.75 -2.13 -34.61
CA LEU A 14 64.00 -2.81 -33.31
C LEU A 14 63.60 -1.99 -32.07
N PHE A 15 63.06 -0.78 -32.24
CA PHE A 15 62.41 -0.02 -31.16
C PHE A 15 60.89 -0.08 -31.30
N SER A 16 60.31 -1.27 -31.13
CA SER A 16 58.90 -1.40 -30.78
C SER A 16 58.78 -1.16 -29.28
N CYS A 17 58.47 0.08 -28.88
CA CYS A 17 57.96 0.36 -27.55
C CYS A 17 56.64 -0.42 -27.38
N LYS A 18 56.68 -1.52 -26.61
CA LYS A 18 55.47 -2.25 -26.22
C LYS A 18 54.51 -1.43 -25.35
N ASP A 19 54.98 -0.30 -24.79
CA ASP A 19 54.20 0.52 -23.85
C ASP A 19 53.44 1.69 -24.52
N PHE A 20 53.54 1.87 -25.85
CA PHE A 20 52.81 2.95 -26.55
C PHE A 20 51.34 2.60 -26.84
N LEU A 21 50.94 1.34 -26.67
CA LEU A 21 49.59 0.83 -26.93
C LEU A 21 48.87 0.32 -25.66
N GLU A 22 49.32 0.71 -24.46
CA GLU A 22 48.42 0.75 -23.30
C GLU A 22 47.75 2.11 -23.25
N GLU A 23 46.68 2.27 -24.03
CA GLU A 23 45.75 3.38 -23.83
C GLU A 23 45.05 3.16 -22.48
N LYS A 24 45.65 3.65 -21.40
CA LYS A 24 44.95 3.77 -20.12
C LYS A 24 43.81 4.74 -20.35
N SER A 25 42.60 4.21 -20.53
CA SER A 25 41.39 5.00 -20.52
C SER A 25 41.24 5.64 -19.14
N VAL A 26 41.76 6.85 -18.97
CA VAL A 26 41.75 7.58 -17.68
C VAL A 26 40.34 8.12 -17.36
N THR A 27 39.44 8.09 -18.34
CA THR A 27 38.10 8.69 -18.27
C THR A 27 36.96 7.69 -18.17
N THR A 28 37.22 6.38 -18.20
CA THR A 28 36.18 5.34 -18.13
C THR A 28 36.45 4.35 -16.99
N LEU A 29 35.52 4.21 -16.05
CA LEU A 29 35.54 3.20 -15.01
C LEU A 29 35.59 1.80 -15.65
N THR A 30 36.71 1.08 -15.51
CA THR A 30 36.82 -0.32 -15.95
C THR A 30 36.30 -1.27 -14.87
N GLN A 31 36.01 -2.52 -15.21
CA GLN A 31 35.62 -3.53 -14.21
C GLN A 31 36.72 -3.77 -13.15
N ASP A 32 37.97 -3.39 -13.41
CA ASP A 32 39.05 -3.48 -12.43
C ASP A 32 38.84 -2.54 -11.24
N TYR A 33 38.10 -1.44 -11.40
CA TYR A 33 37.74 -0.57 -10.27
C TYR A 33 37.00 -1.35 -9.18
N TYR A 34 36.09 -2.23 -9.56
CA TYR A 34 35.33 -3.07 -8.64
C TYR A 34 36.13 -4.22 -8.01
N LYS A 35 37.43 -4.33 -8.31
CA LYS A 35 38.36 -5.21 -7.59
C LYS A 35 39.02 -4.50 -6.38
N THR A 36 38.79 -3.19 -6.23
CA THR A 36 39.34 -2.38 -5.13
C THR A 36 38.30 -2.16 -4.02
N ALA A 37 38.76 -1.87 -2.80
CA ALA A 37 37.87 -1.56 -1.68
C ALA A 37 36.99 -0.32 -1.96
N GLU A 38 37.57 0.73 -2.54
CA GLU A 38 36.86 1.95 -2.92
C GLU A 38 35.77 1.65 -3.96
N GLY A 39 36.10 0.87 -4.99
CA GLY A 39 35.14 0.51 -6.02
C GLY A 39 33.99 -0.33 -5.51
N LEU A 40 34.25 -1.26 -4.59
CA LEU A 40 33.18 -2.02 -3.93
C LEU A 40 32.31 -1.13 -3.03
N GLN A 41 32.88 -0.14 -2.35
CA GLN A 41 32.10 0.81 -1.58
C GLN A 41 31.18 1.66 -2.47
N SER A 42 31.68 2.10 -3.64
CA SER A 42 30.89 2.82 -4.64
C SER A 42 29.80 1.94 -5.24
N LEU A 43 30.10 0.67 -5.56
CA LEU A 43 29.12 -0.31 -6.04
C LEU A 43 27.99 -0.49 -5.03
N CYS A 44 28.32 -0.66 -3.75
CA CYS A 44 27.33 -0.81 -2.69
C CYS A 44 26.42 0.42 -2.59
N LYS A 45 26.95 1.65 -2.68
CA LYS A 45 26.11 2.86 -2.73
C LYS A 45 25.17 2.87 -3.94
N GLY A 46 25.67 2.52 -5.13
CA GLY A 46 24.86 2.46 -6.34
C GLY A 46 23.73 1.42 -6.26
N SER A 47 23.95 0.32 -5.55
CA SER A 47 22.98 -0.75 -5.33
C SER A 47 21.73 -0.33 -4.51
N TYR A 48 21.82 0.73 -3.69
CA TYR A 48 20.65 1.26 -2.96
C TYR A 48 19.56 1.80 -3.87
N GLN A 49 19.86 2.11 -5.14
CA GLN A 49 18.85 2.54 -6.10
C GLN A 49 17.71 1.51 -6.26
N PHE A 50 17.96 0.22 -5.99
CA PHE A 50 16.93 -0.81 -6.06
C PHE A 50 15.80 -0.60 -5.05
N LEU A 51 16.07 0.09 -3.94
CA LEU A 51 15.04 0.45 -2.97
C LEU A 51 14.16 1.62 -3.44
N ARG A 52 14.58 2.38 -4.47
CA ARG A 52 13.79 3.50 -5.01
C ARG A 52 12.80 2.96 -6.04
N PHE A 53 11.58 2.72 -5.58
CA PHE A 53 10.50 2.28 -6.43
C PHE A 53 10.08 3.42 -7.36
N LYS A 54 10.17 3.18 -8.66
CA LYS A 54 9.70 4.12 -9.69
C LYS A 54 8.24 3.87 -9.99
N SER A 55 7.48 4.94 -10.21
CA SER A 55 6.09 4.85 -10.66
C SER A 55 5.86 5.58 -11.99
N ASP A 56 6.93 5.77 -12.77
CA ASP A 56 6.89 6.45 -14.08
C ASP A 56 5.79 5.92 -15.01
N TYR A 57 5.66 4.60 -15.05
CA TYR A 57 4.67 3.83 -15.80
C TYR A 57 3.91 2.86 -14.88
N ASN A 58 3.71 3.26 -13.61
CA ASN A 58 3.05 2.48 -12.56
C ASN A 58 3.80 1.20 -12.12
N GLN A 59 5.12 1.09 -12.33
CA GLN A 59 5.90 -0.11 -11.98
C GLN A 59 5.77 -0.45 -10.49
N GLY A 60 6.00 0.52 -9.60
CA GLY A 60 5.84 0.37 -8.15
C GLY A 60 4.48 -0.21 -7.76
N ASN A 61 3.41 0.30 -8.36
CA ASN A 61 2.03 -0.13 -8.08
C ASN A 61 1.81 -1.60 -8.43
N TYR A 62 2.43 -2.05 -9.51
CA TYR A 62 2.32 -3.43 -9.99
C TYR A 62 3.18 -4.41 -9.21
N ILE A 63 4.31 -3.97 -8.67
CA ILE A 63 5.24 -4.83 -7.88
C ILE A 63 4.63 -5.17 -6.53
N PHE A 64 4.21 -4.14 -5.79
CA PHE A 64 3.64 -4.33 -4.47
C PHE A 64 2.22 -4.88 -4.51
N GLY A 65 1.57 -4.70 -5.66
CA GLY A 65 0.19 -5.09 -5.87
C GLY A 65 -0.78 -4.03 -5.36
N VAL A 66 -1.88 -3.96 -6.09
CA VAL A 66 -3.08 -3.19 -5.79
C VAL A 66 -4.23 -4.14 -6.11
N GLY A 67 -5.12 -4.39 -5.15
CA GLY A 67 -6.08 -5.51 -5.20
C GLY A 67 -5.96 -6.46 -4.00
N SER A 68 -6.02 -5.89 -2.80
CA SER A 68 -6.27 -6.61 -1.55
C SER A 68 -7.72 -6.40 -1.11
N ASP A 69 -8.07 -6.93 0.05
CA ASP A 69 -9.35 -6.66 0.67
C ASP A 69 -9.48 -5.25 1.25
N VAL A 70 -8.41 -4.46 1.34
CA VAL A 70 -8.42 -3.10 1.91
C VAL A 70 -8.04 -2.01 0.92
N GLU A 71 -7.34 -2.34 -0.16
CA GLU A 71 -6.81 -1.41 -1.17
C GLU A 71 -6.93 -1.99 -2.58
N VAL A 72 -7.39 -1.18 -3.51
CA VAL A 72 -7.80 -1.63 -4.85
C VAL A 72 -7.41 -0.62 -5.91
N PHE A 73 -7.34 -1.06 -7.16
CA PHE A 73 -7.05 -0.18 -8.30
C PHE A 73 -8.27 0.68 -8.67
N ASP A 74 -8.07 1.93 -9.10
CA ASP A 74 -9.17 2.91 -9.27
C ASP A 74 -9.02 3.94 -10.39
N TRP A 75 -9.04 3.50 -11.66
CA TRP A 75 -9.32 4.42 -12.78
C TRP A 75 -10.75 4.34 -13.28
N SER A 76 -11.30 3.13 -13.21
CA SER A 76 -12.47 2.74 -13.97
C SER A 76 -12.93 1.37 -13.46
N LEU A 77 -14.23 1.09 -13.53
CA LEU A 77 -14.78 -0.23 -13.22
C LEU A 77 -14.08 -1.35 -14.02
N ALA A 78 -13.92 -1.13 -15.33
CA ALA A 78 -13.28 -2.11 -16.22
C ALA A 78 -11.79 -2.26 -15.90
N ASP A 79 -11.09 -1.15 -15.65
CA ASP A 79 -9.67 -1.17 -15.30
C ASP A 79 -9.45 -1.75 -13.91
N ARG A 80 -10.36 -1.64 -12.96
CA ARG A 80 -10.20 -2.32 -11.67
C ARG A 80 -10.25 -3.82 -11.82
N ILE A 81 -11.19 -4.35 -12.62
CA ILE A 81 -11.29 -5.79 -12.87
C ILE A 81 -10.09 -6.29 -13.67
N ALA A 82 -9.69 -5.57 -14.71
CA ALA A 82 -8.56 -5.96 -15.56
C ALA A 82 -7.19 -5.72 -14.91
N MET A 83 -6.99 -4.59 -14.23
CA MET A 83 -5.70 -4.11 -13.70
C MET A 83 -5.51 -4.44 -12.22
N GLY A 84 -6.57 -4.67 -11.45
CA GLY A 84 -6.51 -5.10 -10.04
C GLY A 84 -6.07 -6.55 -9.83
N SER A 85 -5.55 -7.22 -10.86
CA SER A 85 -5.16 -8.65 -10.84
C SER A 85 -6.32 -9.63 -10.64
N TYR A 86 -7.55 -9.21 -10.92
CA TYR A 86 -8.73 -10.07 -10.81
C TYR A 86 -9.01 -10.87 -12.08
N ASN A 87 -8.24 -10.67 -13.16
CA ASN A 87 -8.32 -11.47 -14.37
C ASN A 87 -6.97 -11.57 -15.09
N PRO A 88 -6.80 -12.51 -16.04
CA PRO A 88 -5.56 -12.69 -16.74
C PRO A 88 -5.41 -11.74 -17.92
N SER A 89 -6.49 -11.13 -18.44
CA SER A 89 -6.42 -10.27 -19.63
C SER A 89 -5.56 -9.02 -19.44
N GLY A 90 -5.54 -8.44 -18.23
CA GLY A 90 -4.63 -7.34 -17.89
C GLY A 90 -3.18 -7.77 -17.61
N TRP A 91 -2.97 -9.07 -17.40
CA TRP A 91 -1.71 -9.70 -17.01
C TRP A 91 -1.28 -10.80 -17.99
N ASP A 92 -1.80 -10.78 -19.22
CA ASP A 92 -1.57 -11.83 -20.21
C ASP A 92 -0.07 -11.86 -20.57
N PRO A 93 0.61 -13.01 -20.44
CA PRO A 93 2.04 -13.12 -20.72
C PRO A 93 2.39 -12.85 -22.20
N ALA A 94 1.43 -12.94 -23.13
CA ALA A 94 1.61 -12.83 -24.57
C ALA A 94 0.96 -11.59 -25.21
N SER A 95 0.10 -10.86 -24.49
CA SER A 95 -0.65 -9.73 -25.06
C SER A 95 0.28 -8.63 -25.59
N THR A 96 -0.15 -7.90 -26.61
CA THR A 96 0.49 -6.69 -27.15
C THR A 96 -0.36 -5.43 -26.91
N VAL A 97 -1.55 -5.56 -26.31
CA VAL A 97 -2.49 -4.47 -26.07
C VAL A 97 -2.32 -3.99 -24.62
N SER A 98 -1.72 -2.81 -24.44
CA SER A 98 -1.61 -2.11 -23.14
C SER A 98 -1.03 -2.96 -21.98
N THR A 99 0.11 -3.61 -22.20
CA THR A 99 0.65 -4.67 -21.34
C THR A 99 1.24 -4.18 -20.03
N ARG A 100 0.54 -4.45 -18.92
CA ARG A 100 1.01 -4.16 -17.55
C ARG A 100 2.11 -5.13 -17.10
N MET A 101 2.10 -6.35 -17.67
CA MET A 101 3.20 -7.29 -17.58
C MET A 101 4.54 -6.66 -17.95
N THR A 102 4.60 -5.80 -18.98
CA THR A 102 5.85 -5.16 -19.39
C THR A 102 6.41 -4.25 -18.30
N ALA A 103 5.58 -3.39 -17.70
CA ALA A 103 6.00 -2.48 -16.63
C ALA A 103 6.43 -3.25 -15.37
N LEU A 104 5.67 -4.29 -14.98
CA LEU A 104 6.03 -5.20 -13.90
C LEU A 104 7.35 -5.92 -14.20
N THR A 105 7.49 -6.52 -15.38
CA THR A 105 8.68 -7.28 -15.83
C THR A 105 9.93 -6.41 -15.85
N ASN A 106 9.81 -5.20 -16.38
CA ASN A 106 10.93 -4.27 -16.55
C ASN A 106 11.58 -3.89 -15.23
N PHE A 107 10.81 -3.80 -14.14
CA PHE A 107 11.34 -3.51 -12.81
C PHE A 107 11.57 -4.78 -11.99
N LEU A 108 10.72 -5.79 -12.08
CA LEU A 108 10.85 -6.99 -11.27
C LEU A 108 11.98 -7.89 -11.78
N ILE A 109 11.94 -8.31 -13.05
CA ILE A 109 12.95 -9.20 -13.64
C ILE A 109 14.15 -8.36 -14.08
N GLY A 110 13.88 -7.34 -14.89
CA GLY A 110 14.84 -6.31 -15.24
C GLY A 110 14.76 -5.88 -16.69
N SER A 111 15.24 -4.67 -16.96
CA SER A 111 15.28 -4.08 -18.30
C SER A 111 16.47 -3.13 -18.48
N LEU A 112 16.78 -2.85 -19.75
CA LEU A 112 17.66 -1.75 -20.15
C LEU A 112 16.77 -0.54 -20.48
N SER A 113 16.83 0.51 -19.67
CA SER A 113 16.10 1.76 -19.91
C SER A 113 17.00 2.96 -19.69
N GLY A 114 17.02 3.91 -20.63
CA GLY A 114 17.80 5.15 -20.51
C GLY A 114 19.32 4.98 -20.39
N GLY A 115 19.87 3.82 -20.74
CA GLY A 115 21.30 3.51 -20.63
C GLY A 115 21.74 2.82 -19.33
N TYR A 116 20.79 2.48 -18.44
CA TYR A 116 21.07 1.79 -17.18
C TYR A 116 20.27 0.47 -17.07
N THR A 117 20.83 -0.50 -16.34
CA THR A 117 20.14 -1.77 -16.03
C THR A 117 19.43 -1.66 -14.69
N GLU A 118 18.14 -1.99 -14.65
CA GLU A 118 17.32 -1.90 -13.44
C GLU A 118 16.55 -3.20 -13.23
N GLY A 119 16.20 -3.45 -11.97
CA GLY A 119 15.39 -4.59 -11.53
C GLY A 119 16.16 -5.66 -10.76
N ALA A 120 15.45 -6.71 -10.34
CA ALA A 120 15.97 -7.65 -9.35
C ALA A 120 17.18 -8.43 -9.88
N TYR A 121 17.17 -8.95 -11.11
CA TYR A 121 18.32 -9.71 -11.63
C TYR A 121 19.56 -8.84 -11.88
N PRO A 122 19.46 -7.63 -12.45
CA PRO A 122 20.58 -6.70 -12.47
C PRO A 122 21.13 -6.38 -11.07
N GLU A 123 20.27 -6.20 -10.07
CA GLU A 123 20.69 -5.95 -8.69
C GLU A 123 21.37 -7.17 -8.06
N ILE A 124 20.82 -8.37 -8.27
CA ILE A 124 21.44 -9.65 -7.88
C ILE A 124 22.84 -9.76 -8.52
N GLY A 125 22.99 -9.37 -9.79
CA GLY A 125 24.28 -9.33 -10.47
C GLY A 125 25.31 -8.42 -9.79
N ARG A 126 24.89 -7.22 -9.36
CA ARG A 126 25.76 -6.30 -8.58
C ARG A 126 26.13 -6.88 -7.23
N CYS A 127 25.18 -7.51 -6.55
CA CYS A 127 25.42 -8.19 -5.28
C CYS A 127 26.44 -9.33 -5.44
N ASN A 128 26.28 -10.17 -6.46
CA ASN A 128 27.20 -11.27 -6.72
C ASN A 128 28.60 -10.76 -7.08
N LEU A 129 28.71 -9.73 -7.93
CA LEU A 129 29.99 -9.09 -8.26
C LEU A 129 30.70 -8.56 -7.02
N PHE A 130 29.95 -7.86 -6.14
CA PHE A 130 30.49 -7.38 -4.88
C PHE A 130 31.03 -8.53 -4.03
N LEU A 131 30.23 -9.57 -3.81
CA LEU A 131 30.57 -10.67 -2.91
C LEU A 131 31.78 -11.47 -3.41
N GLU A 132 31.87 -11.71 -4.72
CA GLU A 132 33.00 -12.40 -5.34
C GLU A 132 34.31 -11.61 -5.25
N ASN A 133 34.26 -10.29 -5.47
CA ASN A 133 35.45 -9.44 -5.38
C ASN A 133 35.83 -9.14 -3.93
N TYR A 134 34.86 -8.99 -3.03
CA TYR A 134 35.10 -8.87 -1.58
C TYR A 134 35.89 -10.06 -1.06
N ALA A 135 35.56 -11.28 -1.50
CA ALA A 135 36.29 -12.50 -1.11
C ALA A 135 37.77 -12.50 -1.55
N LYS A 136 38.15 -11.69 -2.53
CA LYS A 136 39.51 -11.57 -3.07
C LYS A 136 40.30 -10.39 -2.47
N LEU A 137 39.65 -9.53 -1.69
CA LEU A 137 40.29 -8.39 -1.03
C LEU A 137 41.24 -8.86 0.09
N THR A 138 42.13 -7.96 0.52
CA THR A 138 42.96 -8.17 1.70
C THR A 138 42.07 -8.28 2.95
N SER A 139 42.54 -8.96 4.01
CA SER A 139 41.78 -9.06 5.27
C SER A 139 41.47 -7.70 5.90
N THR A 140 42.37 -6.73 5.73
CA THR A 140 42.17 -5.33 6.19
C THR A 140 40.99 -4.69 5.46
N ASP A 141 40.94 -4.80 4.13
CA ASP A 141 39.87 -4.23 3.32
C ASP A 141 38.53 -4.97 3.52
N GLN A 142 38.57 -6.29 3.72
CA GLN A 142 37.38 -7.05 4.09
C GLN A 142 36.79 -6.56 5.41
N THR A 143 37.65 -6.28 6.40
CA THR A 143 37.22 -5.76 7.70
C THR A 143 36.59 -4.39 7.56
N SER A 144 37.18 -3.49 6.77
CA SER A 144 36.63 -2.13 6.56
C SER A 144 35.29 -2.13 5.82
N LEU A 145 35.04 -3.14 4.97
CA LEU A 145 33.81 -3.28 4.18
C LEU A 145 32.81 -4.30 4.73
N VAL A 146 33.02 -4.86 5.93
CA VAL A 146 32.18 -5.94 6.45
C VAL A 146 30.70 -5.53 6.58
N ALA A 147 30.42 -4.28 6.95
CA ALA A 147 29.06 -3.75 6.97
C ALA A 147 28.46 -3.65 5.56
N ARG A 148 29.26 -3.24 4.56
CA ARG A 148 28.83 -3.17 3.16
C ARG A 148 28.50 -4.56 2.61
N LYS A 149 29.25 -5.60 2.98
CA LYS A 149 28.88 -6.99 2.68
C LYS A 149 27.50 -7.35 3.23
N GLY A 150 27.20 -6.97 4.48
CA GLY A 150 25.87 -7.17 5.06
C GLY A 150 24.75 -6.46 4.28
N GLU A 151 25.01 -5.24 3.80
CA GLU A 151 24.06 -4.48 2.97
C GLU A 151 23.79 -5.19 1.63
N MET A 152 24.83 -5.70 0.96
CA MET A 152 24.68 -6.42 -0.31
C MET A 152 23.97 -7.77 -0.15
N LEU A 153 24.22 -8.49 0.95
CA LEU A 153 23.50 -9.72 1.27
C LEU A 153 22.01 -9.45 1.52
N PHE A 154 21.71 -8.38 2.25
CA PHE A 154 20.33 -7.93 2.46
C PHE A 154 19.66 -7.58 1.13
N LEU A 155 20.31 -6.79 0.27
CA LEU A 155 19.74 -6.37 -1.02
C LEU A 155 19.47 -7.57 -1.92
N ARG A 156 20.39 -8.54 -2.00
CA ARG A 156 20.19 -9.79 -2.75
C ARG A 156 19.00 -10.58 -2.23
N ALA A 157 18.86 -10.72 -0.91
CA ALA A 157 17.73 -11.39 -0.29
C ALA A 157 16.41 -10.65 -0.54
N TYR A 158 16.41 -9.31 -0.44
CA TYR A 158 15.22 -8.49 -0.72
C TYR A 158 14.79 -8.57 -2.19
N SER A 159 15.74 -8.61 -3.14
CA SER A 159 15.45 -8.84 -4.56
C SER A 159 14.76 -10.19 -4.79
N TYR A 160 15.25 -11.26 -4.16
CA TYR A 160 14.59 -12.58 -4.24
C TYR A 160 13.24 -12.63 -3.55
N PHE A 161 13.07 -11.89 -2.45
CA PHE A 161 11.80 -11.78 -1.75
C PHE A 161 10.74 -11.16 -2.67
N LEU A 162 11.04 -10.03 -3.32
CA LEU A 162 10.14 -9.40 -4.29
C LEU A 162 9.82 -10.33 -5.48
N LEU A 163 10.82 -11.02 -6.04
CA LEU A 163 10.63 -11.98 -7.13
C LEU A 163 9.66 -13.11 -6.74
N THR A 164 9.91 -13.75 -5.61
CA THR A 164 9.13 -14.92 -5.18
C THR A 164 7.71 -14.56 -4.76
N ASN A 165 7.49 -13.36 -4.18
CA ASN A 165 6.16 -12.89 -3.81
C ASN A 165 5.23 -12.71 -5.01
N ALA A 166 5.78 -12.30 -6.17
CA ALA A 166 4.99 -12.08 -7.38
C ALA A 166 4.96 -13.31 -8.32
N LEU A 167 6.09 -14.00 -8.49
CA LEU A 167 6.29 -15.01 -9.54
C LEU A 167 6.47 -16.44 -9.02
N GLY A 168 6.59 -16.66 -7.70
CA GLY A 168 6.81 -17.98 -7.13
C GLY A 168 8.23 -18.50 -7.37
N ASP A 169 8.36 -19.75 -7.82
CA ASP A 169 9.64 -20.35 -8.24
C ASP A 169 10.35 -19.44 -9.25
N ALA A 170 11.68 -19.29 -9.16
CA ALA A 170 12.46 -18.37 -10.00
C ALA A 170 13.91 -18.83 -10.21
N PRO A 171 14.60 -18.41 -11.28
CA PRO A 171 16.04 -18.63 -11.43
C PRO A 171 16.87 -18.14 -10.24
N LEU A 172 17.71 -19.03 -9.69
CA LEU A 172 18.62 -18.71 -8.59
C LEU A 172 20.04 -18.52 -9.13
N ILE A 173 20.52 -17.28 -9.13
CA ILE A 173 21.80 -16.84 -9.68
C ILE A 173 22.66 -16.32 -8.53
N LEU A 174 23.74 -17.03 -8.22
CA LEU A 174 24.62 -16.74 -7.07
C LEU A 174 26.03 -16.34 -7.45
N HIS A 175 26.29 -16.18 -8.75
CA HIS A 175 27.56 -15.72 -9.29
C HIS A 175 27.35 -14.54 -10.26
N SER A 176 28.41 -13.79 -10.51
CA SER A 176 28.43 -12.72 -11.50
C SER A 176 28.75 -13.27 -12.90
N PHE A 177 28.29 -12.58 -13.94
CA PHE A 177 28.63 -12.89 -15.34
C PHE A 177 29.60 -11.84 -15.88
N SER A 178 30.74 -12.29 -16.42
CA SER A 178 31.69 -11.44 -17.15
C SER A 178 31.49 -11.63 -18.65
N GLY A 179 30.45 -10.99 -19.21
CA GLY A 179 30.10 -11.08 -20.63
C GLY A 179 28.79 -11.84 -20.89
N MET A 180 28.51 -12.11 -22.17
CA MET A 180 27.32 -12.87 -22.58
C MET A 180 27.47 -14.32 -22.12
N PRO A 181 26.46 -14.91 -21.45
CA PRO A 181 26.55 -16.29 -21.05
C PRO A 181 26.62 -17.21 -22.28
N SER A 182 27.27 -18.37 -22.15
CA SER A 182 27.45 -19.33 -23.25
C SER A 182 26.15 -19.97 -23.71
N ASN A 183 25.16 -20.05 -22.83
CA ASN A 183 23.77 -20.39 -23.11
C ASN A 183 22.85 -19.59 -22.17
N PHE A 184 21.56 -19.52 -22.48
CA PHE A 184 20.56 -18.83 -21.65
C PHE A 184 19.72 -19.83 -20.84
N ASN A 185 20.36 -20.90 -20.35
CA ASN A 185 19.70 -21.93 -19.56
C ASN A 185 19.59 -21.50 -18.09
N PHE A 186 18.48 -20.83 -17.77
CA PHE A 186 18.15 -20.37 -16.41
C PHE A 186 16.91 -21.10 -15.88
N PRO A 187 17.04 -22.36 -15.44
CA PRO A 187 15.92 -23.12 -14.90
C PRO A 187 15.46 -22.53 -13.56
N LYS A 188 14.16 -22.63 -13.26
CA LYS A 188 13.63 -22.17 -11.98
C LYS A 188 14.16 -23.04 -10.84
N ALA A 189 14.65 -22.41 -9.79
CA ALA A 189 14.81 -23.05 -8.50
C ALA A 189 13.47 -23.04 -7.75
N LYS A 190 13.24 -24.09 -6.96
CA LYS A 190 12.09 -24.15 -6.05
C LYS A 190 12.20 -23.07 -4.98
N MET A 191 11.07 -22.48 -4.59
CA MET A 191 11.04 -21.49 -3.49
C MET A 191 11.69 -22.00 -2.21
N GLU A 192 11.64 -23.31 -1.93
CA GLU A 192 12.34 -23.93 -0.80
C GLU A 192 13.85 -23.65 -0.80
N VAL A 193 14.46 -23.75 -1.98
CA VAL A 193 15.89 -23.50 -2.19
C VAL A 193 16.18 -22.01 -2.09
N ILE A 194 15.34 -21.17 -2.70
CA ILE A 194 15.49 -19.71 -2.69
C ILE A 194 15.36 -19.16 -1.25
N TYR A 195 14.34 -19.60 -0.50
CA TYR A 195 14.14 -19.20 0.90
C TYR A 195 15.29 -19.64 1.80
N LYS A 196 15.84 -20.84 1.59
CA LYS A 196 17.04 -21.27 2.30
C LYS A 196 18.23 -20.34 2.03
N GLN A 197 18.40 -19.89 0.79
CA GLN A 197 19.46 -18.95 0.43
C GLN A 197 19.23 -17.55 1.04
N MET A 198 18.01 -17.00 0.93
CA MET A 198 17.67 -15.70 1.54
C MET A 198 17.92 -15.70 3.05
N ILE A 199 17.53 -16.78 3.75
CA ILE A 199 17.77 -16.93 5.19
C ILE A 199 19.27 -16.98 5.49
N THR A 200 20.07 -17.66 4.66
CA THR A 200 21.52 -17.73 4.83
C THR A 200 22.14 -16.33 4.71
N ASP A 201 21.80 -15.61 3.64
CA ASP A 201 22.29 -14.25 3.39
C ASP A 201 21.90 -13.30 4.53
N LEU A 202 20.63 -13.32 4.96
CA LEU A 202 20.14 -12.42 5.99
C LEU A 202 20.66 -12.73 7.39
N ARG A 203 20.91 -14.00 7.73
CA ARG A 203 21.55 -14.34 9.01
C ARG A 203 22.96 -13.76 9.09
N GLU A 204 23.70 -13.82 7.99
CA GLU A 204 25.02 -13.19 7.92
C GLU A 204 24.90 -11.66 7.94
N ALA A 205 23.96 -11.09 7.20
CA ALA A 205 23.70 -9.64 7.22
C ALA A 205 23.40 -9.14 8.65
N VAL A 206 22.49 -9.79 9.38
CA VAL A 206 22.16 -9.46 10.78
C VAL A 206 23.39 -9.55 11.69
N ASN A 207 24.28 -10.52 11.45
CA ASN A 207 25.48 -10.67 12.25
C ASN A 207 26.45 -9.49 12.08
N VAL A 208 26.65 -9.02 10.84
CA VAL A 208 27.70 -8.03 10.51
C VAL A 208 27.22 -6.58 10.43
N LEU A 209 25.93 -6.34 10.24
CA LEU A 209 25.39 -4.98 10.13
C LEU A 209 25.43 -4.25 11.49
N PRO A 210 25.66 -2.92 11.50
CA PRO A 210 25.61 -2.13 12.72
C PRO A 210 24.16 -1.95 13.22
N ALA A 211 23.99 -1.77 14.53
CA ALA A 211 22.68 -1.51 15.13
C ALA A 211 22.10 -0.13 14.77
N THR A 212 22.97 0.85 14.52
CA THR A 212 22.63 2.23 14.19
C THR A 212 23.60 2.80 13.15
N THR A 213 23.21 3.87 12.49
CA THR A 213 24.02 4.59 11.49
C THR A 213 23.76 6.09 11.63
N THR A 214 24.76 6.92 11.29
CA THR A 214 24.59 8.37 11.11
C THR A 214 24.23 8.74 9.67
N GLU A 215 24.47 7.83 8.71
CA GLU A 215 24.06 7.99 7.32
C GLU A 215 22.62 7.49 7.16
N THR A 216 21.66 8.41 7.04
CA THR A 216 20.24 8.12 6.81
C THR A 216 20.05 7.25 5.57
N GLY A 217 19.10 6.30 5.65
CA GLY A 217 18.77 5.39 4.55
C GLY A 217 19.64 4.14 4.44
N ARG A 218 20.78 4.05 5.17
CA ARG A 218 21.56 2.80 5.19
C ARG A 218 20.80 1.69 5.90
N ILE A 219 20.91 0.48 5.35
CA ILE A 219 20.38 -0.74 5.98
C ILE A 219 21.16 -1.00 7.27
N THR A 220 20.41 -1.25 8.35
CA THR A 220 20.95 -1.56 9.69
C THR A 220 20.52 -2.95 10.13
N LYS A 221 21.11 -3.44 11.23
CA LYS A 221 20.77 -4.73 11.84
C LYS A 221 19.26 -4.88 12.14
N PRO A 222 18.55 -3.89 12.72
CA PRO A 222 17.09 -3.92 12.86
C PRO A 222 16.32 -4.20 11.56
N ALA A 223 16.69 -3.55 10.45
CA ALA A 223 16.04 -3.74 9.16
C ALA A 223 16.25 -5.15 8.61
N ALA A 224 17.49 -5.66 8.71
CA ALA A 224 17.80 -7.02 8.29
C ALA A 224 17.11 -8.08 9.17
N ALA A 225 17.04 -7.85 10.48
CA ALA A 225 16.36 -8.75 11.41
C ALA A 225 14.83 -8.75 11.18
N HIS A 226 14.25 -7.59 10.86
CA HIS A 226 12.85 -7.49 10.46
C HIS A 226 12.56 -8.34 9.21
N LEU A 227 13.29 -8.14 8.11
CA LEU A 227 13.08 -8.91 6.88
C LEU A 227 13.31 -10.41 7.10
N LEU A 228 14.31 -10.78 7.91
CA LEU A 228 14.57 -12.17 8.26
C LEU A 228 13.40 -12.79 9.03
N ALA A 229 12.84 -12.07 10.02
CA ALA A 229 11.65 -12.53 10.74
C ALA A 229 10.45 -12.70 9.79
N LYS A 230 10.26 -11.76 8.86
CA LYS A 230 9.22 -11.83 7.83
C LYS A 230 9.36 -13.07 6.95
N ILE A 231 10.57 -13.40 6.51
CA ILE A 231 10.86 -14.59 5.71
C ILE A 231 10.65 -15.89 6.50
N TYR A 232 11.03 -15.93 7.77
CA TYR A 232 10.74 -17.07 8.64
C TYR A 232 9.24 -17.27 8.84
N LEU A 233 8.48 -16.21 9.06
CA LEU A 233 7.02 -16.26 9.15
C LEU A 233 6.42 -16.79 7.84
N ALA A 234 6.82 -16.24 6.69
CA ALA A 234 6.33 -16.67 5.38
C ALA A 234 6.62 -18.15 5.09
N ARG A 235 7.79 -18.68 5.52
CA ARG A 235 8.09 -20.11 5.41
C ARG A 235 7.24 -20.96 6.33
N ALA A 236 7.04 -20.53 7.58
CA ALA A 236 6.16 -21.22 8.53
C ALA A 236 4.69 -21.23 8.06
N GLN A 237 4.20 -20.13 7.48
CA GLN A 237 2.89 -20.04 6.83
C GLN A 237 2.78 -21.05 5.67
N GLY A 238 3.77 -21.06 4.79
CA GLY A 238 3.83 -21.94 3.62
C GLY A 238 3.84 -23.43 3.95
N ALA A 239 4.36 -23.83 5.11
CA ALA A 239 4.42 -25.23 5.53
C ALA A 239 3.04 -25.91 5.54
N ASN A 240 1.97 -25.18 5.88
CA ASN A 240 0.60 -25.70 5.89
C ASN A 240 0.10 -26.09 4.49
N PHE A 241 0.73 -25.60 3.43
CA PHE A 241 0.29 -25.82 2.05
C PHE A 241 1.06 -26.92 1.32
N GLN A 242 2.06 -27.55 1.94
CA GLN A 242 2.90 -28.60 1.31
C GLN A 242 2.07 -29.68 0.61
N ASN A 243 0.98 -30.11 1.25
CA ASN A 243 0.08 -31.16 0.78
C ASN A 243 -1.30 -30.63 0.33
N SER A 244 -1.42 -29.33 0.05
CA SER A 244 -2.67 -28.74 -0.44
C SER A 244 -3.10 -29.38 -1.77
N THR A 245 -4.39 -29.71 -1.89
CA THR A 245 -4.99 -30.15 -3.15
C THR A 245 -5.27 -28.98 -4.10
N GLU A 246 -5.36 -27.76 -3.57
CA GLU A 246 -5.47 -26.53 -4.35
C GLU A 246 -4.06 -26.16 -4.87
N PRO A 247 -3.80 -26.22 -6.20
CA PRO A 247 -2.46 -26.05 -6.76
C PRO A 247 -1.83 -24.69 -6.46
N THR A 248 -2.64 -23.65 -6.37
CA THR A 248 -2.20 -22.26 -6.13
C THR A 248 -1.74 -22.05 -4.70
N LEU A 249 -2.45 -22.65 -3.73
CA LEU A 249 -2.00 -22.72 -2.35
C LEU A 249 -0.76 -23.60 -2.22
N LYS A 250 -0.72 -24.76 -2.89
CA LYS A 250 0.48 -25.63 -2.87
C LYS A 250 1.72 -24.92 -3.39
N ALA A 251 1.55 -24.05 -4.39
CA ALA A 251 2.63 -23.22 -4.91
C ALA A 251 3.16 -22.20 -3.89
N LEU A 252 2.52 -21.96 -2.74
CA LEU A 252 3.04 -21.12 -1.66
C LEU A 252 4.04 -21.85 -0.74
N TYR A 253 4.28 -23.15 -0.92
CA TYR A 253 5.21 -23.93 -0.11
C TYR A 253 6.66 -23.47 -0.31
N LYS A 254 7.36 -23.21 0.80
CA LYS A 254 8.70 -22.59 0.83
C LYS A 254 9.70 -23.43 1.65
N GLY A 255 9.38 -24.70 1.86
CA GLY A 255 10.08 -25.57 2.81
C GLY A 255 9.45 -25.47 4.20
N SER A 256 9.88 -26.34 5.11
CA SER A 256 9.41 -26.34 6.50
C SER A 256 10.56 -26.70 7.43
N VAL A 257 10.75 -25.89 8.48
CA VAL A 257 11.65 -26.19 9.60
C VAL A 257 10.89 -25.92 10.90
N THR A 258 10.94 -26.87 11.84
CA THR A 258 10.15 -26.81 13.09
C THR A 258 10.45 -25.59 13.96
N THR A 259 11.64 -25.01 13.84
CA THR A 259 12.09 -23.83 14.60
C THR A 259 11.81 -22.50 13.88
N ASP A 260 11.02 -22.49 12.79
CA ASP A 260 10.79 -21.26 12.01
C ASP A 260 10.05 -20.19 12.80
N LEU A 261 9.02 -20.57 13.56
CA LEU A 261 8.29 -19.62 14.41
C LEU A 261 9.18 -19.10 15.55
N ASP A 262 10.03 -19.94 16.14
CA ASP A 262 11.01 -19.52 17.15
C ASP A 262 12.02 -18.53 16.57
N SER A 263 12.49 -18.80 15.35
CA SER A 263 13.43 -17.92 14.64
C SER A 263 12.77 -16.59 14.28
N CYS A 264 11.52 -16.61 13.82
CA CYS A 264 10.71 -15.42 13.59
C CYS A 264 10.63 -14.56 14.86
N ILE A 265 10.24 -15.16 15.98
CA ILE A 265 10.15 -14.46 17.28
C ILE A 265 11.50 -13.89 17.70
N PHE A 266 12.58 -14.66 17.58
CA PHE A 266 13.93 -14.23 17.94
C PHE A 266 14.37 -13.01 17.13
N TYR A 267 14.30 -13.06 15.80
CA TYR A 267 14.75 -11.96 14.95
C TYR A 267 13.81 -10.75 15.02
N ALA A 268 12.50 -10.95 15.18
CA ALA A 268 11.55 -9.85 15.40
C ALA A 268 11.77 -9.15 16.76
N SER A 269 12.28 -9.88 17.76
CA SER A 269 12.59 -9.29 19.06
C SER A 269 13.77 -8.34 19.03
N MET A 270 14.71 -8.51 18.09
CA MET A 270 15.89 -7.62 17.98
C MET A 270 15.54 -6.14 17.75
N PRO A 271 14.79 -5.75 16.69
CA PRO A 271 14.38 -4.37 16.49
C PRO A 271 13.45 -3.87 17.61
N ILE A 272 12.57 -4.74 18.14
CA ILE A 272 11.67 -4.39 19.25
C ILE A 272 12.46 -4.07 20.50
N ASP A 273 13.38 -4.92 20.94
CA ASP A 273 14.16 -4.72 22.15
C ASP A 273 15.10 -3.51 22.04
N GLN A 274 15.61 -3.24 20.84
CA GLN A 274 16.42 -2.05 20.59
C GLN A 274 15.62 -0.75 20.77
N LEU A 275 14.33 -0.74 20.41
CA LEU A 275 13.53 0.48 20.37
C LEU A 275 12.49 0.59 21.50
N LYS A 276 12.17 -0.49 22.21
CA LYS A 276 11.00 -0.56 23.11
C LYS A 276 10.99 0.48 24.22
N THR A 277 12.16 0.95 24.65
CA THR A 277 12.29 1.95 25.72
C THR A 277 12.43 3.38 25.20
N THR A 278 12.47 3.60 23.89
CA THR A 278 12.63 4.93 23.30
C THR A 278 11.36 5.78 23.43
N THR A 279 10.20 5.13 23.60
CA THR A 279 8.91 5.77 23.87
C THR A 279 8.11 4.96 24.90
N ALA A 280 7.09 5.57 25.51
CA ALA A 280 6.14 4.89 26.40
C ALA A 280 5.22 3.87 25.68
N TYR A 281 5.40 3.73 24.36
CA TYR A 281 4.58 2.92 23.45
C TYR A 281 5.42 1.85 22.74
N GLY A 282 6.40 1.28 23.46
CA GLY A 282 7.20 0.17 22.93
C GLY A 282 8.05 0.57 21.72
N GLY A 283 8.50 1.82 21.66
CA GLY A 283 9.30 2.34 20.54
C GLY A 283 8.50 2.86 19.35
N LEU A 284 7.18 2.69 19.36
CA LEU A 284 6.28 3.32 18.39
C LEU A 284 6.17 4.83 18.67
N CYS A 285 5.84 5.62 17.65
CA CYS A 285 5.58 7.05 17.83
C CYS A 285 4.47 7.28 18.88
N PRO A 286 4.54 8.33 19.72
CA PRO A 286 3.55 8.56 20.79
C PRO A 286 2.10 8.68 20.34
N ASN A 287 1.89 9.06 19.08
CA ASN A 287 0.58 9.18 18.45
C ASN A 287 0.69 8.63 17.02
N PHE A 288 -0.33 7.89 16.57
CA PHE A 288 -0.36 7.30 15.24
C PHE A 288 -0.11 8.34 14.12
N GLY A 289 -0.71 9.53 14.23
CA GLY A 289 -0.59 10.59 13.23
C GLY A 289 0.80 11.24 13.18
N THR A 290 1.60 11.13 14.25
CA THR A 290 2.97 11.66 14.28
C THR A 290 3.86 11.00 13.23
N LEU A 291 3.59 9.74 12.88
CA LEU A 291 4.32 9.04 11.82
C LEU A 291 4.21 9.75 10.47
N PHE A 292 3.15 10.52 10.24
CA PHE A 292 2.84 11.16 8.96
C PHE A 292 2.91 12.68 9.02
N THR A 293 3.50 13.23 10.09
CA THR A 293 3.53 14.67 10.28
C THR A 293 4.49 15.34 9.30
N THR A 294 4.10 16.53 8.87
CA THR A 294 4.84 17.36 7.92
C THR A 294 5.28 18.69 8.53
N THR A 295 5.27 18.84 9.86
CA THR A 295 5.53 20.13 10.56
C THR A 295 6.86 20.81 10.24
N SER A 296 7.84 20.09 9.69
CA SER A 296 9.10 20.64 9.19
C SER A 296 9.67 19.75 8.08
N ASP A 297 10.68 20.25 7.38
CA ASP A 297 11.52 19.45 6.49
C ASP A 297 12.00 18.20 7.26
N TYR A 298 11.84 17.01 6.66
CA TYR A 298 12.25 15.71 7.19
C TYR A 298 11.56 15.22 8.48
N ALA A 299 10.48 15.86 8.95
CA ALA A 299 9.82 15.49 10.21
C ALA A 299 9.34 14.02 10.23
N ARG A 300 8.84 13.51 9.11
CA ARG A 300 8.42 12.11 8.96
C ARG A 300 9.62 11.15 8.88
N GLU A 301 10.62 11.52 8.11
CA GLU A 301 11.80 10.70 7.82
C GLU A 301 12.65 10.47 9.08
N ASN A 302 12.56 11.38 10.05
CA ASN A 302 13.28 11.30 11.32
C ASN A 302 12.57 10.45 12.39
N GLN A 303 11.37 9.91 12.11
CA GLN A 303 10.63 9.09 13.06
C GLN A 303 11.38 7.78 13.36
N LYS A 304 11.60 7.49 14.64
CA LYS A 304 12.38 6.32 15.09
C LYS A 304 11.69 4.98 14.86
N GLU A 305 10.38 5.01 14.57
CA GLU A 305 9.61 3.82 14.21
C GLU A 305 10.03 3.25 12.84
N ILE A 306 10.59 4.07 11.95
CA ILE A 306 11.04 3.66 10.62
C ILE A 306 12.34 2.85 10.75
N LEU A 307 12.32 1.60 10.30
CA LEU A 307 13.49 0.70 10.30
C LEU A 307 14.27 0.80 8.99
N LEU A 308 13.56 0.99 7.88
CA LEU A 308 14.13 1.19 6.55
C LEU A 308 13.17 2.01 5.68
N SER A 309 13.70 2.98 4.94
CA SER A 309 12.96 3.76 3.96
C SER A 309 13.77 3.96 2.68
N ALA A 310 13.05 3.99 1.56
CA ALA A 310 13.59 4.40 0.28
C ALA A 310 13.81 5.92 0.30
N GLN A 311 15.06 6.32 0.06
CA GLN A 311 15.46 7.73 0.08
C GLN A 311 15.13 8.40 -1.25
N TYR A 312 14.25 9.41 -1.24
CA TYR A 312 13.91 10.21 -2.43
C TYR A 312 14.44 11.63 -2.30
N GLU A 313 14.53 12.36 -3.41
CA GLU A 313 15.02 13.73 -3.39
C GLU A 313 14.34 14.59 -4.47
N PRO A 314 14.37 15.94 -4.38
CA PRO A 314 13.58 16.79 -5.27
C PRO A 314 14.00 16.79 -6.74
N THR A 315 15.15 16.23 -7.11
CA THR A 315 15.65 16.17 -8.48
C THR A 315 15.24 14.89 -9.20
N GLN A 316 14.99 15.01 -10.52
CA GLN A 316 14.51 13.90 -11.35
C GLN A 316 15.59 12.87 -11.71
N THR A 317 16.87 13.16 -11.43
CA THR A 317 17.99 12.37 -11.98
C THR A 317 17.96 10.91 -11.52
N TYR A 318 17.55 10.65 -10.27
CA TYR A 318 17.58 9.32 -9.68
C TYR A 318 16.20 8.71 -9.41
N ASP A 319 15.15 9.53 -9.49
CA ASP A 319 13.80 9.15 -9.07
C ASP A 319 12.87 8.79 -10.25
N GLY A 320 13.42 8.75 -11.47
CA GLY A 320 12.69 8.44 -12.70
C GLY A 320 12.24 9.69 -13.45
N ARG A 321 11.66 9.49 -14.64
CA ARG A 321 11.24 10.58 -15.55
C ARG A 321 10.28 11.54 -14.87
N TYR A 322 9.41 11.03 -14.01
CA TYR A 322 8.39 11.83 -13.33
C TYR A 322 8.67 11.97 -11.83
N GLY A 323 9.87 11.64 -11.34
CA GLY A 323 10.24 11.66 -9.93
C GLY A 323 9.39 10.72 -9.05
N ASN A 324 9.36 10.96 -7.73
CA ASN A 324 8.55 10.17 -6.82
C ASN A 324 7.04 10.45 -6.98
N THR A 325 6.36 9.54 -7.68
CA THR A 325 4.91 9.62 -7.94
C THR A 325 4.09 8.65 -7.09
N LEU A 326 4.72 7.75 -6.34
CA LEU A 326 4.04 6.77 -5.47
C LEU A 326 3.24 7.43 -4.36
N VAL A 327 3.67 8.61 -3.93
CA VAL A 327 3.06 9.38 -2.84
C VAL A 327 1.69 9.96 -3.22
N HIS A 328 1.39 10.01 -4.52
CA HIS A 328 0.13 10.53 -5.05
C HIS A 328 -0.83 9.40 -5.43
N LEU A 329 -0.42 8.14 -5.30
CA LEU A 329 -1.13 6.97 -5.81
C LEU A 329 -2.58 6.91 -5.36
N PHE A 330 -2.81 7.21 -4.08
CA PHE A 330 -4.09 7.12 -3.42
C PHE A 330 -4.82 8.46 -3.28
N ASN A 331 -4.33 9.53 -3.90
CA ASN A 331 -4.97 10.83 -3.80
C ASN A 331 -6.22 10.88 -4.67
N SER A 332 -7.38 11.04 -4.04
CA SER A 332 -8.67 11.14 -4.72
C SER A 332 -8.74 12.31 -5.69
N ASN A 333 -9.46 12.13 -6.79
CA ASN A 333 -9.75 13.14 -7.81
C ASN A 333 -10.83 14.15 -7.39
N HIS A 334 -10.64 14.76 -6.23
CA HIS A 334 -11.52 15.78 -5.65
C HIS A 334 -11.67 17.03 -6.52
N THR A 335 -10.72 17.32 -7.41
CA THR A 335 -10.68 18.57 -8.20
C THR A 335 -11.78 18.69 -9.27
N SER A 336 -12.42 17.58 -9.64
CA SER A 336 -13.56 17.60 -10.57
C SER A 336 -14.90 17.94 -9.91
N LEU A 337 -14.96 17.93 -8.57
CA LEU A 337 -16.11 18.42 -7.82
C LEU A 337 -16.19 19.95 -7.92
N ARG A 338 -17.41 20.50 -7.85
CA ARG A 338 -17.65 21.95 -7.74
C ARG A 338 -17.39 22.45 -6.31
N ALA A 339 -16.25 22.04 -5.76
CA ALA A 339 -15.88 22.15 -4.37
C ALA A 339 -14.95 23.33 -4.05
N CYS A 340 -14.66 24.22 -5.00
CA CYS A 340 -13.77 25.36 -4.75
C CYS A 340 -12.38 24.94 -4.18
N THR A 341 -11.96 23.71 -4.49
CA THR A 341 -10.75 23.04 -3.95
C THR A 341 -9.91 22.56 -5.14
N PRO A 342 -9.20 23.48 -5.83
CA PRO A 342 -8.25 23.10 -6.87
C PRO A 342 -7.09 22.28 -6.30
N ARG A 343 -6.27 21.77 -7.22
CA ARG A 343 -4.99 21.14 -6.88
C ARG A 343 -4.11 22.11 -6.09
N THR A 344 -3.68 21.68 -4.91
CA THR A 344 -2.82 22.43 -4.00
C THR A 344 -1.80 21.49 -3.36
N LEU A 345 -0.71 22.02 -2.82
CA LEU A 345 0.26 21.22 -2.06
C LEU A 345 -0.37 20.59 -0.81
N ASP A 346 -1.37 21.26 -0.22
CA ASP A 346 -2.09 20.78 0.97
C ASP A 346 -2.73 19.40 0.77
N TYR A 347 -3.19 19.13 -0.46
CA TYR A 347 -3.92 17.90 -0.82
C TYR A 347 -3.20 17.05 -1.89
N GLY A 348 -2.00 17.47 -2.29
CA GLY A 348 -1.19 16.80 -3.31
C GLY A 348 -1.85 16.68 -4.68
N ARG A 349 -1.21 15.90 -5.55
CA ARG A 349 -1.66 15.65 -6.92
C ARG A 349 -2.72 14.53 -6.94
N PRO A 350 -3.96 14.77 -7.43
CA PRO A 350 -4.98 13.73 -7.57
C PRO A 350 -4.65 12.79 -8.74
N TYR A 351 -3.94 11.70 -8.47
CA TYR A 351 -3.79 10.65 -9.49
C TYR A 351 -4.95 9.68 -9.51
N ALA A 352 -5.52 9.39 -8.35
CA ALA A 352 -6.55 8.38 -8.16
C ALA A 352 -6.22 7.11 -8.95
N THR A 353 -5.12 6.45 -8.63
CA THR A 353 -4.74 5.18 -9.28
C THR A 353 -5.10 3.99 -8.41
N ALA A 354 -5.05 4.15 -7.08
CA ALA A 354 -5.56 3.18 -6.13
C ALA A 354 -6.43 3.88 -5.09
N CYS A 355 -7.31 3.15 -4.43
CA CYS A 355 -8.17 3.67 -3.38
C CYS A 355 -8.45 2.58 -2.33
N PRO A 356 -9.02 2.93 -1.17
CA PRO A 356 -9.50 1.93 -0.23
C PRO A 356 -10.69 1.14 -0.78
N SER A 357 -10.77 -0.14 -0.44
CA SER A 357 -12.00 -0.91 -0.61
C SER A 357 -13.06 -0.48 0.42
N ASP A 358 -14.27 -1.02 0.29
CA ASP A 358 -15.30 -0.82 1.29
C ASP A 358 -14.92 -1.35 2.67
N TRP A 359 -14.31 -2.53 2.69
CA TRP A 359 -13.78 -3.14 3.90
C TRP A 359 -12.58 -2.38 4.46
N GLY A 360 -11.81 -1.72 3.59
CA GLY A 360 -10.75 -0.77 3.95
C GLY A 360 -11.22 0.27 4.96
N PHE A 361 -12.49 0.71 4.88
CA PHE A 361 -13.10 1.62 5.85
C PHE A 361 -13.78 0.90 7.02
N ASP A 362 -14.45 -0.22 6.78
CA ASP A 362 -15.35 -0.86 7.77
C ASP A 362 -14.63 -1.76 8.76
N GLN A 363 -13.40 -2.17 8.45
CA GLN A 363 -12.54 -2.84 9.43
C GLN A 363 -12.27 -1.98 10.67
N TYR A 364 -12.45 -0.65 10.62
CA TYR A 364 -12.34 0.22 11.80
C TYR A 364 -13.64 0.18 12.61
N THR A 365 -13.74 -0.80 13.51
CA THR A 365 -14.98 -1.16 14.22
C THR A 365 -15.35 -0.22 15.38
N ASP A 366 -14.38 0.52 15.92
CA ASP A 366 -14.59 1.52 16.97
C ASP A 366 -13.84 2.82 16.63
N ARG A 367 -14.36 3.56 15.63
CA ARG A 367 -13.77 4.83 15.17
C ARG A 367 -13.83 5.95 16.21
N ALA A 368 -14.62 5.77 17.27
CA ALA A 368 -14.70 6.71 18.37
C ALA A 368 -13.53 6.55 19.35
N ASN A 369 -12.95 5.36 19.50
CA ASN A 369 -11.85 5.14 20.44
C ASN A 369 -10.53 4.77 19.75
N ASP A 370 -10.59 4.21 18.55
CA ASP A 370 -9.43 3.98 17.68
C ASP A 370 -9.18 5.20 16.79
N SER A 371 -8.12 5.95 17.10
CA SER A 371 -7.81 7.21 16.42
C SER A 371 -7.29 7.04 15.00
N ARG A 372 -6.95 5.81 14.57
CA ARG A 372 -6.32 5.55 13.28
C ARG A 372 -7.21 5.95 12.11
N TYR A 373 -8.53 5.74 12.19
CA TYR A 373 -9.42 6.05 11.07
C TYR A 373 -9.30 7.53 10.64
N TYR A 374 -9.52 8.47 11.57
CA TYR A 374 -9.47 9.92 11.26
C TYR A 374 -8.04 10.46 11.09
N LYS A 375 -7.01 9.69 11.48
CA LYS A 375 -5.60 10.03 11.26
C LYS A 375 -5.05 9.43 9.96
N THR A 376 -5.68 8.38 9.42
CA THR A 376 -5.32 7.72 8.15
C THR A 376 -6.01 8.39 6.97
N PHE A 377 -7.31 8.66 7.08
CA PHE A 377 -8.14 9.13 5.96
C PHE A 377 -8.30 10.65 5.97
N LEU A 378 -8.22 11.24 4.77
CA LEU A 378 -8.55 12.64 4.53
C LEU A 378 -10.07 12.76 4.41
N THR A 379 -10.72 12.91 5.56
CA THR A 379 -12.18 12.96 5.72
C THR A 379 -12.80 14.27 5.24
N ASP A 380 -12.03 15.36 5.18
CA ASP A 380 -12.52 16.68 4.83
C ASP A 380 -11.46 17.55 4.13
N TYR A 381 -11.97 18.51 3.36
CA TYR A 381 -11.19 19.49 2.60
C TYR A 381 -11.67 20.90 2.93
N VAL A 382 -10.80 21.89 2.70
CA VAL A 382 -11.07 23.31 2.84
C VAL A 382 -11.05 23.95 1.45
N ALA A 383 -11.97 24.87 1.19
CA ALA A 383 -11.98 25.65 -0.04
C ALA A 383 -10.75 26.55 -0.10
N THR A 384 -9.92 26.36 -1.12
CA THR A 384 -8.67 27.12 -1.35
C THR A 384 -8.80 28.11 -2.51
N ALA A 385 -9.95 28.16 -3.18
CA ALA A 385 -10.28 29.16 -4.18
C ALA A 385 -11.68 29.73 -3.97
N THR A 386 -11.92 30.96 -4.44
CA THR A 386 -13.27 31.56 -4.43
C THR A 386 -14.16 31.00 -5.53
N THR A 387 -13.57 30.60 -6.67
CA THR A 387 -14.29 30.01 -7.80
C THR A 387 -13.43 28.99 -8.54
N THR A 388 -13.82 27.71 -8.52
CA THR A 388 -13.38 26.68 -9.48
C THR A 388 -14.57 25.85 -9.92
N SER A 389 -14.56 25.35 -11.16
CA SER A 389 -15.65 24.55 -11.77
C SER A 389 -17.07 25.11 -11.55
N GLY A 390 -17.23 26.42 -11.37
CA GLY A 390 -18.53 27.04 -11.11
C GLY A 390 -19.21 26.61 -9.80
N GLY A 391 -18.43 26.41 -8.72
CA GLY A 391 -18.82 26.20 -7.31
C GLY A 391 -20.30 25.87 -7.01
N LYS A 392 -20.58 24.72 -6.36
CA LYS A 392 -21.93 24.19 -6.17
C LYS A 392 -22.90 25.29 -5.68
N PRO A 393 -23.94 25.65 -6.47
CA PRO A 393 -24.89 26.65 -6.05
C PRO A 393 -25.96 26.07 -5.11
N TRP A 394 -26.60 26.95 -4.34
CA TRP A 394 -27.85 26.67 -3.65
C TRP A 394 -29.00 26.50 -4.66
N ASP A 395 -29.80 25.44 -4.49
CA ASP A 395 -31.10 25.32 -5.15
C ASP A 395 -32.23 25.72 -4.18
N LYS A 396 -33.47 25.78 -4.68
CA LYS A 396 -34.63 26.19 -3.88
C LYS A 396 -34.82 25.33 -2.63
N ALA A 397 -34.70 24.01 -2.76
CA ALA A 397 -34.95 23.06 -1.69
C ALA A 397 -33.88 23.15 -0.59
N THR A 398 -32.61 23.16 -0.98
CA THR A 398 -31.46 23.19 -0.08
C THR A 398 -31.31 24.55 0.60
N ALA A 399 -31.54 25.65 -0.11
CA ALA A 399 -31.58 26.99 0.50
C ALA A 399 -32.70 27.10 1.53
N TYR A 400 -33.89 26.58 1.20
CA TYR A 400 -35.02 26.57 2.13
C TYR A 400 -34.70 25.78 3.40
N TYR A 401 -34.23 24.54 3.27
CA TYR A 401 -33.91 23.71 4.44
C TYR A 401 -32.78 24.32 5.26
N TYR A 402 -31.72 24.83 4.62
CA TYR A 402 -30.63 25.51 5.32
C TYR A 402 -31.10 26.72 6.11
N ASN A 403 -31.87 27.62 5.49
CA ASN A 403 -32.29 28.88 6.12
C ASN A 403 -33.34 28.73 7.22
N ASN A 404 -34.09 27.63 7.23
CA ASN A 404 -35.20 27.40 8.17
C ASN A 404 -34.90 26.33 9.23
N TYR A 405 -34.00 25.39 8.95
CA TYR A 405 -33.72 24.25 9.83
C TYR A 405 -32.26 24.19 10.28
N LEU A 406 -31.29 24.21 9.36
CA LEU A 406 -29.87 24.10 9.74
C LEU A 406 -29.32 25.38 10.37
N ASN A 407 -29.75 26.53 9.86
CA ASN A 407 -29.25 27.83 10.29
C ASN A 407 -30.36 28.91 10.34
N PRO A 408 -31.42 28.68 11.14
CA PRO A 408 -32.59 29.57 11.21
C PRO A 408 -32.24 30.99 11.69
N THR A 409 -31.20 31.13 12.50
CA THR A 409 -30.81 32.40 13.12
C THR A 409 -29.70 33.15 12.38
N ALA A 410 -29.18 32.63 11.26
CA ALA A 410 -28.16 33.34 10.50
C ALA A 410 -28.65 34.67 9.95
N ILE A 411 -27.81 35.70 10.11
CA ILE A 411 -28.00 37.04 9.53
C ILE A 411 -27.95 36.95 8.01
N THR A 412 -26.94 36.25 7.46
CA THR A 412 -26.81 36.01 6.03
C THR A 412 -27.52 34.71 5.65
N LYS A 413 -28.56 34.83 4.83
CA LYS A 413 -29.32 33.69 4.33
C LYS A 413 -28.67 33.10 3.07
N ALA A 414 -28.80 31.79 2.89
CA ALA A 414 -28.49 31.11 1.64
C ALA A 414 -29.41 31.63 0.52
N VAL A 415 -28.81 32.03 -0.60
CA VAL A 415 -29.52 32.61 -1.75
C VAL A 415 -29.46 31.63 -2.91
N VAL A 416 -30.61 31.31 -3.50
CA VAL A 416 -30.71 30.42 -4.66
C VAL A 416 -29.82 30.93 -5.80
N GLY A 417 -29.00 30.03 -6.37
CA GLY A 417 -28.03 30.34 -7.41
C GLY A 417 -26.67 30.81 -6.90
N ALA A 418 -26.56 31.28 -5.64
CA ALA A 418 -25.26 31.63 -5.04
C ALA A 418 -24.48 30.36 -4.64
N VAL A 419 -23.16 30.45 -4.67
CA VAL A 419 -22.25 29.36 -4.30
C VAL A 419 -22.40 29.01 -2.81
N LYS A 420 -22.49 27.71 -2.47
CA LYS A 420 -22.58 27.24 -1.08
C LYS A 420 -21.27 27.44 -0.32
N LEU A 421 -20.15 27.22 -1.01
CA LEU A 421 -18.81 27.16 -0.44
C LEU A 421 -18.21 28.55 -0.21
N THR A 422 -17.44 28.66 0.87
CA THR A 422 -16.75 29.90 1.26
C THR A 422 -15.25 29.63 1.37
N LEU A 423 -14.41 30.51 0.80
CA LEU A 423 -12.94 30.41 0.88
C LEU A 423 -12.48 30.26 2.35
N GLY A 424 -11.55 29.33 2.60
CA GLY A 424 -11.01 29.05 3.93
C GLY A 424 -11.99 28.31 4.86
N LYS A 425 -13.15 27.89 4.37
CA LYS A 425 -14.10 27.03 5.09
C LYS A 425 -14.15 25.65 4.45
N ARG A 426 -14.69 24.68 5.19
CA ARG A 426 -14.92 23.31 4.72
C ARG A 426 -15.61 23.30 3.35
N SER A 427 -15.10 22.49 2.44
CA SER A 427 -15.58 22.36 1.07
C SER A 427 -16.13 20.99 0.75
N ILE A 428 -15.47 19.93 1.20
CA ILE A 428 -15.83 18.54 0.98
C ILE A 428 -15.80 17.82 2.33
N VAL A 429 -16.76 16.94 2.58
CA VAL A 429 -16.74 15.95 3.65
C VAL A 429 -17.10 14.59 3.08
N TYR A 430 -16.33 13.58 3.45
CA TYR A 430 -16.64 12.18 3.17
C TYR A 430 -17.13 11.47 4.44
N ILE A 431 -18.17 10.65 4.30
CA ILE A 431 -18.74 9.83 5.38
C ILE A 431 -18.97 8.40 4.86
N GLU A 432 -18.25 7.44 5.43
CA GLU A 432 -18.43 6.00 5.17
C GLU A 432 -19.26 5.38 6.30
N ASN A 433 -20.55 5.69 6.32
CA ASN A 433 -21.49 5.15 7.31
C ASN A 433 -21.97 3.75 6.94
N SER A 434 -22.70 3.12 7.87
CA SER A 434 -23.34 1.83 7.68
C SER A 434 -24.77 1.97 7.14
N LYS A 435 -25.28 0.90 6.51
CA LYS A 435 -26.61 0.89 5.88
C LYS A 435 -27.77 1.04 6.87
N ASP A 436 -27.57 0.62 8.12
CA ASP A 436 -28.51 0.76 9.23
C ASP A 436 -28.51 2.15 9.87
N GLN A 437 -27.52 2.99 9.53
CA GLN A 437 -27.41 4.39 9.99
C GLN A 437 -27.30 5.37 8.80
N PRO A 438 -28.24 5.35 7.84
CA PRO A 438 -28.19 6.24 6.69
C PRO A 438 -28.58 7.66 7.07
N PHE A 439 -28.00 8.65 6.38
CA PHE A 439 -28.44 10.04 6.52
C PHE A 439 -29.65 10.37 5.65
N ASP A 440 -30.49 11.30 6.11
CA ASP A 440 -31.53 11.88 5.27
C ASP A 440 -30.93 12.70 4.12
N SER A 441 -31.39 12.41 2.89
CA SER A 441 -30.80 13.00 1.70
C SER A 441 -30.97 14.52 1.63
N LEU A 442 -32.08 15.09 2.12
CA LEU A 442 -32.26 16.56 2.07
C LEU A 442 -31.30 17.24 3.04
N TRP A 443 -31.09 16.65 4.21
CA TRP A 443 -30.13 17.15 5.19
C TRP A 443 -28.70 17.17 4.64
N VAL A 444 -28.29 16.08 3.98
CA VAL A 444 -26.95 15.97 3.34
C VAL A 444 -26.78 17.04 2.26
N MET A 445 -27.75 17.16 1.36
CA MET A 445 -27.68 18.12 0.24
C MET A 445 -27.73 19.58 0.71
N SER A 446 -28.21 19.85 1.92
CA SER A 446 -28.40 21.21 2.44
C SER A 446 -27.22 21.75 3.24
N GLN A 447 -26.15 20.98 3.41
CA GLN A 447 -24.94 21.48 4.03
C GLN A 447 -24.29 22.62 3.21
N PRO A 448 -23.56 23.55 3.84
CA PRO A 448 -22.83 24.62 3.15
C PRO A 448 -21.52 24.13 2.49
N TYR A 449 -21.35 22.83 2.36
CA TYR A 449 -20.23 22.12 1.75
C TYR A 449 -20.77 20.89 1.02
N ILE A 450 -19.95 20.27 0.17
CA ILE A 450 -20.31 19.04 -0.52
C ILE A 450 -20.09 17.87 0.42
N MET A 451 -21.15 17.10 0.67
CA MET A 451 -21.05 15.85 1.41
C MET A 451 -21.06 14.65 0.45
N MET A 452 -20.10 13.75 0.64
CA MET A 452 -19.96 12.49 -0.06
C MET A 452 -20.29 11.38 0.93
N VAL A 453 -21.51 10.84 0.88
CA VAL A 453 -22.04 9.92 1.90
C VAL A 453 -22.29 8.54 1.30
N ARG A 454 -21.87 7.49 2.01
CA ARG A 454 -22.04 6.11 1.56
C ARG A 454 -23.49 5.63 1.58
N TRP A 455 -24.22 5.84 2.67
CA TRP A 455 -25.63 5.45 2.76
C TRP A 455 -26.52 6.65 3.08
N MET A 456 -27.50 6.86 2.20
CA MET A 456 -28.54 7.88 2.39
C MET A 456 -29.92 7.27 2.18
N VAL A 457 -30.93 7.94 2.73
CA VAL A 457 -32.33 7.65 2.45
C VAL A 457 -33.06 8.86 1.88
N GLY A 458 -33.96 8.59 0.95
CA GLY A 458 -34.83 9.59 0.38
C GLY A 458 -35.98 10.00 1.33
N SER A 459 -36.84 10.86 0.82
CA SER A 459 -38.04 11.34 1.51
C SER A 459 -38.95 10.20 1.97
N PRO A 460 -39.76 10.39 3.03
CA PRO A 460 -40.82 9.46 3.42
C PRO A 460 -41.66 9.00 2.23
N ASN A 461 -41.93 7.69 2.15
CA ASN A 461 -42.76 7.06 1.11
C ASN A 461 -42.31 7.33 -0.35
N GLY A 462 -41.07 7.78 -0.56
CA GLY A 462 -40.54 8.14 -1.88
C GLY A 462 -41.27 9.33 -2.54
N ALA A 463 -42.03 10.12 -1.77
CA ALA A 463 -42.92 11.15 -2.31
C ALA A 463 -42.19 12.45 -2.75
N GLY A 464 -40.90 12.60 -2.46
CA GLY A 464 -40.17 13.87 -2.53
C GLY A 464 -40.38 14.74 -1.29
N TYR A 465 -39.52 15.73 -1.08
CA TYR A 465 -39.59 16.65 0.07
C TYR A 465 -40.45 17.90 -0.17
N PHE A 466 -40.65 18.25 -1.45
CA PHE A 466 -41.34 19.47 -1.87
C PHE A 466 -42.42 19.14 -2.88
N ASN A 467 -43.47 19.95 -2.90
CA ASN A 467 -44.48 19.96 -3.96
C ASN A 467 -43.92 20.59 -5.24
N ALA A 468 -44.63 20.43 -6.36
CA ALA A 468 -44.22 21.01 -7.64
C ALA A 468 -44.13 22.54 -7.62
N ASP A 469 -44.90 23.19 -6.74
CA ASP A 469 -44.86 24.64 -6.50
C ASP A 469 -43.68 25.10 -5.63
N GLY A 470 -42.87 24.17 -5.10
CA GLY A 470 -41.72 24.45 -4.25
C GLY A 470 -42.04 24.57 -2.75
N THR A 471 -43.29 24.35 -2.33
CA THR A 471 -43.66 24.31 -0.90
C THR A 471 -43.22 22.99 -0.25
N PRO A 472 -42.80 23.01 1.04
CA PRO A 472 -42.42 21.79 1.74
C PRO A 472 -43.63 20.87 1.95
N LYS A 473 -43.44 19.55 1.75
CA LYS A 473 -44.48 18.57 2.08
C LYS A 473 -44.57 18.37 3.60
N ALA A 474 -45.79 18.34 4.12
CA ALA A 474 -46.03 18.12 5.55
C ALA A 474 -45.42 16.78 6.01
N GLY A 475 -44.67 16.81 7.11
CA GLY A 475 -44.00 15.63 7.67
C GLY A 475 -42.80 15.10 6.86
N ALA A 476 -42.40 15.77 5.77
CA ALA A 476 -41.26 15.32 4.95
C ALA A 476 -39.90 15.78 5.49
N MET A 477 -39.86 16.89 6.25
CA MET A 477 -38.62 17.48 6.75
C MET A 477 -38.07 16.69 7.94
N VAL A 478 -36.76 16.45 7.93
CA VAL A 478 -36.05 15.80 9.04
C VAL A 478 -35.54 16.82 10.04
N ASN A 479 -35.55 16.46 11.33
CA ASN A 479 -34.95 17.28 12.37
C ASN A 479 -33.43 17.37 12.15
N PRO A 480 -32.86 18.58 11.98
CA PRO A 480 -31.43 18.74 11.72
C PRO A 480 -30.52 18.23 12.86
N ALA A 481 -31.04 18.10 14.09
CA ALA A 481 -30.31 17.52 15.21
C ALA A 481 -30.27 15.97 15.17
N ASN A 482 -31.20 15.34 14.44
CA ASN A 482 -31.30 13.88 14.29
C ASN A 482 -31.37 13.48 12.82
N PRO A 483 -30.29 13.70 12.04
CA PRO A 483 -30.31 13.47 10.59
C PRO A 483 -30.21 11.98 10.20
N VAL A 484 -29.91 11.08 11.14
CA VAL A 484 -29.79 9.63 10.89
C VAL A 484 -31.18 8.98 10.94
N ILE A 485 -31.52 8.23 9.89
CA ILE A 485 -32.84 7.61 9.71
C ILE A 485 -32.74 6.09 9.80
N THR A 486 -32.89 5.53 10.99
CA THR A 486 -32.80 4.08 11.22
C THR A 486 -34.00 3.31 10.70
N ASN A 487 -35.19 3.91 10.68
CA ASN A 487 -36.37 3.34 10.04
C ASN A 487 -36.47 3.79 8.57
N THR A 488 -36.00 2.94 7.68
CA THR A 488 -35.96 3.21 6.23
C THR A 488 -37.23 2.74 5.50
N ALA A 489 -38.23 2.20 6.20
CA ALA A 489 -39.43 1.66 5.58
C ALA A 489 -40.14 2.70 4.69
N GLY A 490 -40.46 2.32 3.45
CA GLY A 490 -41.07 3.20 2.45
C GLY A 490 -40.15 4.28 1.88
N ARG A 491 -38.90 4.40 2.34
CA ARG A 491 -37.90 5.33 1.78
C ARG A 491 -37.00 4.59 0.80
N LYS A 492 -36.54 5.30 -0.24
CA LYS A 492 -35.49 4.77 -1.13
C LYS A 492 -34.15 4.79 -0.39
N VAL A 493 -33.50 3.64 -0.27
CA VAL A 493 -32.15 3.51 0.25
C VAL A 493 -31.17 3.65 -0.90
N MET A 494 -30.23 4.59 -0.78
CA MET A 494 -29.30 4.96 -1.82
C MET A 494 -27.87 4.70 -1.36
N TYR A 495 -27.07 4.14 -2.26
CA TYR A 495 -25.67 3.86 -2.05
C TYR A 495 -24.79 4.84 -2.83
N ARG A 496 -23.86 5.49 -2.14
CA ARG A 496 -22.87 6.47 -2.59
C ARG A 496 -23.43 7.46 -3.61
N ILE A 497 -24.21 8.44 -3.14
CA ILE A 497 -24.69 9.54 -3.98
C ILE A 497 -23.98 10.83 -3.61
N SER A 498 -23.47 11.51 -4.64
CA SER A 498 -22.69 12.74 -4.51
C SER A 498 -23.57 13.91 -4.09
N GLY A 499 -23.12 14.66 -3.08
CA GLY A 499 -23.68 15.95 -2.70
C GLY A 499 -23.57 17.03 -3.78
N ASP A 500 -22.80 16.77 -4.84
CA ASP A 500 -22.57 17.70 -5.94
C ASP A 500 -23.60 17.56 -7.07
N TYR A 501 -23.41 16.58 -7.96
CA TYR A 501 -24.29 16.38 -9.12
C TYR A 501 -25.49 15.48 -8.82
N GLY A 502 -25.54 14.83 -7.66
CA GLY A 502 -26.51 13.77 -7.38
C GLY A 502 -26.18 12.46 -8.11
N ASP A 503 -25.02 12.38 -8.74
CA ASP A 503 -24.53 11.16 -9.39
C ASP A 503 -24.09 10.15 -8.35
N GLN A 504 -24.15 8.87 -8.71
CA GLN A 504 -23.43 7.86 -7.94
C GLN A 504 -21.92 8.18 -7.95
N PHE A 505 -21.22 7.85 -6.87
CA PHE A 505 -19.75 7.96 -6.76
C PHE A 505 -19.09 6.71 -6.16
N GLY A 506 -17.76 6.69 -6.20
CA GLY A 506 -16.94 5.72 -5.50
C GLY A 506 -16.77 4.40 -6.25
N ILE A 507 -16.16 3.45 -5.57
CA ILE A 507 -15.35 2.40 -6.21
C ILE A 507 -16.16 1.32 -6.96
N ASP A 508 -17.50 1.35 -6.84
CA ASP A 508 -18.42 0.29 -7.25
C ASP A 508 -19.22 0.61 -8.53
N ILE A 509 -18.94 1.77 -9.14
CA ILE A 509 -19.76 2.37 -10.20
C ILE A 509 -18.92 2.86 -11.40
N ASN A 510 -19.61 3.18 -12.51
CA ASN A 510 -18.99 3.43 -13.82
C ASN A 510 -18.17 4.75 -13.91
N THR A 511 -17.33 4.87 -14.94
CA THR A 511 -15.87 5.06 -14.90
C THR A 511 -15.25 6.48 -14.83
N THR A 512 -15.90 7.52 -14.31
CA THR A 512 -15.19 8.79 -13.95
C THR A 512 -15.43 9.23 -12.51
N ASN A 513 -16.55 8.82 -11.93
CA ASN A 513 -16.94 9.17 -10.57
C ASN A 513 -16.39 8.17 -9.53
N SER A 514 -15.71 7.11 -9.96
CA SER A 514 -15.07 6.16 -9.04
C SER A 514 -13.94 6.79 -8.24
N GLN A 515 -13.32 7.81 -8.82
CA GLN A 515 -12.16 8.51 -8.28
C GLN A 515 -12.46 9.46 -7.11
N TRP A 516 -13.72 9.57 -6.66
CA TRP A 516 -14.14 10.35 -5.49
C TRP A 516 -14.22 9.44 -4.26
N TYR A 517 -13.31 9.62 -3.31
CA TYR A 517 -13.20 8.82 -2.10
C TYR A 517 -12.30 9.52 -1.07
N MET A 518 -12.18 8.96 0.13
CA MET A 518 -11.21 9.45 1.12
C MET A 518 -9.80 9.01 0.78
N GLY A 519 -8.98 9.95 0.31
CA GLY A 519 -7.54 9.74 0.13
C GLY A 519 -6.78 9.64 1.46
N PRO A 520 -5.47 9.38 1.41
CA PRO A 520 -4.62 9.27 2.58
C PRO A 520 -4.25 10.65 3.15
N ARG A 521 -4.10 10.74 4.47
CA ARG A 521 -3.28 11.77 5.12
C ARG A 521 -1.79 11.42 5.11
N LYS A 522 -1.46 10.12 4.98
CA LYS A 522 -0.11 9.55 5.15
C LYS A 522 0.95 10.10 4.17
N TRP A 523 0.53 10.49 2.97
CA TRP A 523 1.44 10.79 1.85
C TRP A 523 1.37 12.23 1.34
N LEU A 524 0.81 13.14 2.14
CA LEU A 524 0.74 14.56 1.79
C LEU A 524 2.14 15.19 1.94
N ASP A 525 2.76 15.61 0.83
CA ASP A 525 4.07 16.27 0.82
C ASP A 525 3.92 17.80 0.77
N GLN A 526 3.67 18.39 1.94
CA GLN A 526 3.39 19.82 2.05
C GLN A 526 4.63 20.71 2.13
N TYR A 527 5.80 20.17 2.52
CA TYR A 527 6.98 20.99 2.88
C TYR A 527 8.30 20.55 2.23
N ARG A 528 8.48 19.27 1.84
CA ARG A 528 9.75 18.77 1.27
C ARG A 528 9.82 18.99 -0.24
N GLY A 529 8.69 18.94 -0.93
CA GLY A 529 8.56 19.20 -2.37
C GLY A 529 8.60 20.69 -2.75
N LYS A 530 9.65 21.44 -2.37
CA LYS A 530 9.87 22.87 -2.75
C LYS A 530 10.14 23.05 -4.26
N SER A 531 9.22 22.60 -5.10
CA SER A 531 8.94 23.21 -6.39
C SER A 531 7.55 23.85 -6.29
N THR A 532 7.35 25.00 -6.92
CA THR A 532 6.04 25.67 -7.00
C THR A 532 5.01 24.89 -7.84
N ASP A 533 5.34 23.67 -8.28
CA ASP A 533 4.50 22.89 -9.16
C ASP A 533 3.60 21.95 -8.36
N VAL A 534 2.35 22.34 -8.20
CA VAL A 534 1.27 21.48 -7.71
C VAL A 534 1.06 20.22 -8.57
N ASN A 535 1.67 20.17 -9.76
CA ASN A 535 1.71 19.02 -10.66
C ASN A 535 3.00 18.19 -10.54
N GLY A 536 3.96 18.59 -9.72
CA GLY A 536 5.28 17.96 -9.59
C GLY A 536 5.28 16.61 -8.86
N SER A 537 6.45 15.97 -8.80
CA SER A 537 6.71 14.80 -7.98
C SER A 537 6.85 15.14 -6.51
N GLY A 538 6.51 14.21 -5.62
CA GLY A 538 6.90 14.32 -4.22
C GLY A 538 8.41 14.15 -4.03
N SER A 539 8.87 14.48 -2.84
CA SER A 539 10.25 14.26 -2.39
C SER A 539 10.30 13.46 -1.09
N ILE A 540 9.14 13.07 -0.56
CA ILE A 540 9.01 12.32 0.68
C ILE A 540 9.50 10.87 0.55
N ASP A 541 10.15 10.36 1.59
CA ASP A 541 10.61 8.97 1.60
C ASP A 541 9.46 7.97 1.71
N PHE A 542 9.55 6.88 0.96
CA PHE A 542 8.64 5.75 1.09
C PHE A 542 9.16 4.80 2.17
N THR A 543 8.31 4.48 3.15
CA THR A 543 8.68 3.57 4.24
C THR A 543 8.64 2.13 3.73
N ILE A 544 9.74 1.39 3.86
CA ILE A 544 9.81 -0.02 3.47
C ILE A 544 9.43 -0.90 4.66
N PHE A 545 10.07 -0.68 5.82
CA PHE A 545 9.80 -1.43 7.06
C PHE A 545 9.68 -0.47 8.24
N ARG A 546 8.75 -0.77 9.15
CA ARG A 546 8.60 -0.05 10.41
C ARG A 546 8.25 -0.96 11.58
N LEU A 547 8.47 -0.46 12.79
CA LEU A 547 8.43 -1.27 14.00
C LEU A 547 7.04 -1.89 14.27
N ALA A 548 5.94 -1.19 13.97
CA ALA A 548 4.60 -1.74 14.17
C ALA A 548 4.34 -3.01 13.35
N GLU A 549 4.86 -3.09 12.12
CA GLU A 549 4.81 -4.32 11.31
C GLU A 549 5.57 -5.46 12.00
N THR A 550 6.71 -5.15 12.64
CA THR A 550 7.49 -6.15 13.39
C THR A 550 6.71 -6.73 14.57
N TYR A 551 5.98 -5.89 15.30
CA TYR A 551 5.07 -6.36 16.37
C TYR A 551 3.99 -7.27 15.82
N LEU A 552 3.40 -6.96 14.66
CA LEU A 552 2.39 -7.81 14.01
C LEU A 552 2.97 -9.15 13.53
N ILE A 553 4.18 -9.15 12.97
CA ILE A 553 4.92 -10.37 12.60
C ILE A 553 5.13 -11.27 13.82
N ARG A 554 5.60 -10.69 14.93
CA ARG A 554 5.89 -11.45 16.16
C ARG A 554 4.62 -11.94 16.84
N ALA A 555 3.58 -11.11 16.89
CA ALA A 555 2.27 -11.50 17.42
C ALA A 555 1.68 -12.68 16.65
N GLU A 556 1.75 -12.66 15.32
CA GLU A 556 1.28 -13.78 14.50
C GLU A 556 2.08 -15.06 14.79
N ALA A 557 3.40 -14.96 14.90
CA ALA A 557 4.24 -16.11 15.22
C ALA A 557 3.90 -16.71 16.59
N TYR A 558 3.66 -15.89 17.62
CA TYR A 558 3.19 -16.34 18.92
C TYR A 558 1.84 -17.05 18.84
N GLY A 559 0.85 -16.46 18.17
CA GLY A 559 -0.48 -17.09 18.05
C GLY A 559 -0.47 -18.39 17.24
N ARG A 560 0.38 -18.51 16.20
CA ARG A 560 0.61 -19.77 15.48
C ARG A 560 1.22 -20.87 16.36
N LYS A 561 1.96 -20.50 17.40
CA LYS A 561 2.44 -21.44 18.44
C LYS A 561 1.41 -21.73 19.53
N GLY A 562 0.24 -21.08 19.49
CA GLY A 562 -0.77 -21.15 20.54
C GLY A 562 -0.51 -20.23 21.74
N ASP A 563 0.54 -19.40 21.70
CA ASP A 563 0.83 -18.42 22.76
C ASP A 563 0.07 -17.11 22.50
N PHE A 564 -1.26 -17.16 22.68
CA PHE A 564 -2.10 -15.98 22.50
C PHE A 564 -1.80 -14.87 23.53
N THR A 565 -1.24 -15.20 24.70
CA THR A 565 -0.91 -14.21 25.72
C THR A 565 0.20 -13.27 25.22
N SER A 566 1.28 -13.83 24.70
CA SER A 566 2.37 -13.02 24.13
C SER A 566 1.92 -12.27 22.88
N ALA A 567 1.06 -12.87 22.05
CA ALA A 567 0.47 -12.19 20.90
C ALA A 567 -0.37 -10.97 21.32
N ILE A 568 -1.24 -11.12 22.33
CA ILE A 568 -2.05 -10.04 22.90
C ILE A 568 -1.16 -8.91 23.41
N ASN A 569 -0.05 -9.22 24.08
CA ASN A 569 0.88 -8.21 24.59
C ASN A 569 1.46 -7.35 23.45
N ASP A 570 1.91 -7.97 22.36
CA ASP A 570 2.43 -7.25 21.19
C ASP A 570 1.34 -6.41 20.51
N LEU A 571 0.14 -6.96 20.33
CA LEU A 571 -0.99 -6.25 19.74
C LEU A 571 -1.45 -5.06 20.59
N ASN A 572 -1.40 -5.20 21.91
CA ASN A 572 -1.76 -4.14 22.83
C ASN A 572 -0.76 -2.99 22.85
N VAL A 573 0.51 -3.18 22.47
CA VAL A 573 1.44 -2.06 22.22
C VAL A 573 0.91 -1.19 21.08
N ILE A 574 0.46 -1.80 19.99
CA ILE A 574 -0.11 -1.11 18.83
C ILE A 574 -1.42 -0.41 19.20
N ARG A 575 -2.34 -1.12 19.89
CA ARG A 575 -3.63 -0.55 20.31
C ARG A 575 -3.50 0.56 21.33
N LYS A 576 -2.54 0.46 22.27
CA LYS A 576 -2.25 1.55 23.19
C LYS A 576 -1.89 2.83 22.44
N ARG A 577 -1.02 2.75 21.43
CA ARG A 577 -0.66 3.91 20.59
C ARG A 577 -1.80 4.37 19.66
N ALA A 578 -2.67 3.46 19.23
CA ALA A 578 -3.80 3.77 18.36
C ALA A 578 -4.94 4.51 19.07
N ALA A 579 -5.00 4.47 20.40
CA ALA A 579 -6.01 5.16 21.18
C ALA A 579 -5.93 6.68 21.03
N TYR A 580 -7.02 7.37 21.35
CA TYR A 580 -6.97 8.79 21.68
C TYR A 580 -6.39 8.99 23.09
N HIS A 581 -5.37 9.85 23.20
CA HIS A 581 -4.71 10.21 24.46
C HIS A 581 -5.10 11.60 24.95
N ALA A 582 -4.99 11.83 26.26
CA ALA A 582 -5.29 13.13 26.86
C ALA A 582 -4.42 14.24 26.25
N GLY A 583 -5.03 15.39 25.96
CA GLY A 583 -4.37 16.53 25.30
C GLY A 583 -4.40 16.50 23.76
N GLU A 584 -4.89 15.41 23.15
CA GLU A 584 -5.21 15.38 21.72
C GLU A 584 -6.59 16.00 21.45
N ASN A 585 -6.87 16.32 20.19
CA ASN A 585 -8.23 16.67 19.75
C ASN A 585 -8.80 15.57 18.88
N ARG A 586 -10.07 15.27 19.06
CA ARG A 586 -10.84 14.44 18.13
C ARG A 586 -11.11 15.21 16.85
N SER A 587 -11.26 14.48 15.74
CA SER A 587 -11.75 15.09 14.51
C SER A 587 -13.14 15.68 14.75
N ASP A 588 -13.40 16.88 14.24
CA ASP A 588 -14.72 17.46 14.32
C ASP A 588 -15.73 16.70 13.44
N VAL A 589 -15.28 16.09 12.33
CA VAL A 589 -16.08 15.19 11.50
C VAL A 589 -16.53 13.98 12.33
N LEU A 590 -15.64 13.37 13.11
CA LEU A 590 -15.99 12.30 14.06
C LEU A 590 -17.09 12.77 15.03
N VAL A 591 -16.88 13.90 15.69
CA VAL A 591 -17.77 14.31 16.77
C VAL A 591 -19.15 14.75 16.26
N THR A 592 -19.20 15.41 15.11
CA THR A 592 -20.40 16.12 14.64
C THR A 592 -21.11 15.46 13.47
N LEU A 593 -20.43 14.58 12.71
CA LEU A 593 -20.95 14.01 11.45
C LEU A 593 -20.85 12.48 11.36
N GLU A 594 -20.26 11.79 12.34
CA GLU A 594 -20.23 10.32 12.35
C GLU A 594 -21.58 9.76 12.86
N PRO A 595 -22.35 9.03 12.04
CA PRO A 595 -23.68 8.55 12.44
C PRO A 595 -23.68 7.69 13.70
N SER A 596 -22.65 6.86 13.87
CA SER A 596 -22.52 6.00 15.03
C SER A 596 -22.30 6.78 16.33
N VAL A 597 -21.68 7.97 16.27
CA VAL A 597 -21.54 8.88 17.42
C VAL A 597 -22.81 9.70 17.66
N ILE A 598 -23.47 10.15 16.58
CA ILE A 598 -24.74 10.91 16.66
C ILE A 598 -25.83 10.06 17.30
N THR A 599 -25.94 8.80 16.90
CA THR A 599 -26.92 7.84 17.42
C THR A 599 -26.54 7.26 18.79
N GLY A 600 -25.28 7.41 19.20
CA GLY A 600 -24.75 6.86 20.45
C GLY A 600 -24.34 5.38 20.39
N SER A 601 -24.35 4.74 19.22
CA SER A 601 -23.81 3.39 19.02
C SER A 601 -22.31 3.32 19.33
N LEU A 602 -21.57 4.39 19.01
CA LEU A 602 -20.21 4.62 19.50
C LEU A 602 -20.22 5.79 20.48
N SER A 603 -19.61 5.58 21.65
CA SER A 603 -19.63 6.56 22.74
C SER A 603 -18.40 7.45 22.74
N ILE A 604 -18.62 8.76 22.84
CA ILE A 604 -17.60 9.76 23.17
C ILE A 604 -18.03 10.47 24.46
N PRO A 605 -17.13 10.74 25.42
CA PRO A 605 -17.47 11.47 26.63
C PRO A 605 -18.08 12.85 26.33
N ALA A 606 -19.08 13.28 27.09
CA ALA A 606 -19.82 14.51 26.83
C ALA A 606 -18.93 15.77 26.79
N ALA A 607 -17.91 15.85 27.66
CA ALA A 607 -16.94 16.94 27.67
C ALA A 607 -16.14 17.04 26.37
N GLU A 608 -15.92 15.91 25.69
CA GLU A 608 -15.17 15.82 24.43
C GLU A 608 -16.05 16.08 23.20
N LYS A 609 -17.37 16.26 23.40
CA LYS A 609 -18.32 16.70 22.36
C LYS A 609 -18.41 18.23 22.23
N VAL A 610 -17.61 18.96 23.00
CA VAL A 610 -17.55 20.43 22.97
C VAL A 610 -16.24 20.85 22.31
N ALA A 611 -16.31 21.74 21.30
CA ALA A 611 -15.13 22.27 20.62
C ALA A 611 -14.15 22.89 21.65
N PRO A 612 -12.84 22.60 21.57
CA PRO A 612 -12.11 22.04 20.42
C PRO A 612 -12.07 20.50 20.36
N TYR A 613 -12.96 19.81 21.07
CA TYR A 613 -13.06 18.35 21.13
C TYR A 613 -11.82 17.70 21.76
N ALA A 614 -11.30 18.37 22.80
CA ALA A 614 -10.14 17.93 23.53
C ALA A 614 -10.42 16.62 24.26
N VAL A 615 -9.53 15.65 24.09
CA VAL A 615 -9.54 14.36 24.78
C VAL A 615 -9.08 14.58 26.21
N THR A 616 -9.91 14.15 27.15
CA THR A 616 -9.70 14.32 28.59
C THR A 616 -9.19 13.04 29.24
N THR A 617 -9.59 11.88 28.71
CA THR A 617 -9.23 10.56 29.24
C THR A 617 -8.76 9.67 28.10
N ASP A 618 -7.70 8.88 28.37
CA ASP A 618 -7.20 7.89 27.41
C ASP A 618 -8.27 6.83 27.09
N SER A 619 -8.45 6.57 25.80
CA SER A 619 -9.46 5.62 25.29
C SER A 619 -8.95 4.19 25.12
N TYR A 620 -7.67 3.90 25.45
CA TYR A 620 -7.06 2.58 25.27
C TYR A 620 -7.87 1.46 25.91
N SER A 621 -8.41 1.66 27.12
CA SER A 621 -9.23 0.66 27.81
C SER A 621 -10.47 0.18 27.01
N LYS A 622 -10.93 0.97 26.02
CA LYS A 622 -12.06 0.62 25.15
C LYS A 622 -11.66 -0.27 23.97
N ILE A 623 -10.40 -0.18 23.54
CA ILE A 623 -9.87 -0.89 22.36
C ILE A 623 -8.79 -1.91 22.71
N ALA A 624 -8.56 -2.15 24.01
CA ALA A 624 -7.65 -3.17 24.49
C ALA A 624 -8.13 -4.57 24.06
N ILE A 625 -7.18 -5.36 23.59
CA ILE A 625 -7.38 -6.73 23.12
C ILE A 625 -7.26 -7.67 24.32
N ASP A 626 -8.19 -8.63 24.42
CA ASP A 626 -8.26 -9.60 25.51
C ASP A 626 -8.47 -11.05 25.03
N GLY A 627 -8.54 -11.26 23.71
CA GLY A 627 -8.72 -12.56 23.07
C GLY A 627 -10.16 -12.87 22.69
N THR A 628 -11.14 -12.09 23.18
CA THR A 628 -12.53 -12.20 22.74
C THR A 628 -12.74 -11.68 21.32
N GLU A 629 -11.73 -11.05 20.73
CA GLU A 629 -11.75 -10.66 19.32
C GLU A 629 -11.81 -11.87 18.38
N TRP A 630 -11.28 -13.05 18.74
CA TRP A 630 -11.27 -14.23 17.84
C TRP A 630 -11.97 -15.47 18.43
N ASP A 631 -12.79 -15.30 19.46
CA ASP A 631 -13.55 -16.41 20.05
C ASP A 631 -14.69 -16.92 19.15
N GLY A 632 -15.16 -16.10 18.20
CA GLY A 632 -16.22 -16.41 17.24
C GLY A 632 -17.65 -16.14 17.75
N VAL A 633 -17.82 -15.63 18.98
CA VAL A 633 -19.13 -15.45 19.62
C VAL A 633 -19.31 -14.08 20.26
N SER A 634 -18.25 -13.49 20.80
CA SER A 634 -18.32 -12.19 21.46
C SER A 634 -18.64 -11.09 20.46
N ALA A 635 -19.26 -10.00 20.94
CA ALA A 635 -19.55 -8.84 20.11
C ALA A 635 -18.27 -8.26 19.47
N LYS A 636 -17.12 -8.35 20.16
CA LYS A 636 -15.81 -8.03 19.60
C LYS A 636 -15.49 -8.91 18.39
N SER A 637 -15.64 -10.23 18.52
CA SER A 637 -15.41 -11.16 17.41
C SER A 637 -16.33 -10.99 16.23
N VAL A 638 -17.63 -10.81 16.46
CA VAL A 638 -18.61 -10.62 15.39
C VAL A 638 -18.30 -9.36 14.57
N ARG A 639 -17.84 -8.28 15.21
CA ARG A 639 -17.48 -7.03 14.53
C ARG A 639 -16.24 -7.14 13.65
N GLU A 640 -15.35 -8.08 13.91
CA GLU A 640 -14.15 -8.31 13.08
C GLU A 640 -14.47 -8.97 11.74
N ASN A 641 -15.68 -9.52 11.59
CA ASN A 641 -16.25 -9.98 10.33
C ASN A 641 -15.29 -10.86 9.52
N TYR A 642 -14.96 -12.02 10.06
CA TYR A 642 -14.05 -12.96 9.40
C TYR A 642 -14.71 -13.66 8.21
N PRO A 643 -13.92 -14.02 7.17
CA PRO A 643 -14.35 -14.98 6.16
C PRO A 643 -14.94 -16.24 6.80
N PRO A 644 -16.03 -16.83 6.26
CA PRO A 644 -16.56 -18.10 6.72
C PRO A 644 -15.56 -19.27 6.71
N THR A 645 -14.46 -19.15 5.96
CA THR A 645 -13.35 -20.12 5.96
C THR A 645 -12.51 -20.07 7.24
N ALA A 646 -12.64 -19.03 8.08
CA ALA A 646 -12.01 -18.92 9.38
C ALA A 646 -12.74 -19.75 10.46
N ALA A 647 -12.63 -21.08 10.35
CA ALA A 647 -13.42 -22.02 11.14
C ALA A 647 -12.90 -22.19 12.58
N SER A 648 -11.59 -22.14 12.79
CA SER A 648 -10.97 -22.32 14.11
C SER A 648 -10.64 -21.00 14.81
N THR A 649 -10.37 -21.08 16.12
CA THR A 649 -9.84 -19.97 16.91
C THR A 649 -8.54 -19.42 16.32
N LEU A 650 -7.66 -20.31 15.83
CA LEU A 650 -6.43 -19.89 15.18
C LEU A 650 -6.72 -19.16 13.86
N ASP A 651 -7.62 -19.67 13.02
CA ASP A 651 -7.93 -19.02 11.74
C ASP A 651 -8.52 -17.62 11.95
N ARG A 652 -9.39 -17.47 12.96
CA ARG A 652 -9.93 -16.16 13.35
C ARG A 652 -8.86 -15.23 13.91
N PHE A 653 -7.95 -15.74 14.74
CA PHE A 653 -6.81 -14.96 15.23
C PHE A 653 -5.91 -14.49 14.07
N ILE A 654 -5.61 -15.35 13.10
CA ILE A 654 -4.83 -14.94 11.93
C ILE A 654 -5.60 -13.87 11.16
N ASN A 655 -6.88 -14.06 10.83
CA ASN A 655 -7.65 -13.02 10.16
C ASN A 655 -7.73 -11.71 10.98
N PHE A 656 -7.76 -11.78 12.31
CA PHE A 656 -7.65 -10.62 13.19
C PHE A 656 -6.32 -9.88 13.02
N ILE A 657 -5.18 -10.59 12.99
CA ILE A 657 -3.87 -9.98 12.69
C ILE A 657 -3.93 -9.22 11.37
N TYR A 658 -4.59 -9.78 10.35
CA TYR A 658 -4.70 -9.15 9.04
C TYR A 658 -5.72 -8.00 8.97
N ASN A 659 -6.73 -7.96 9.85
CA ASN A 659 -7.54 -6.75 10.09
C ASN A 659 -6.69 -5.67 10.77
N GLU A 660 -5.87 -6.05 11.77
CA GLU A 660 -5.00 -5.13 12.48
C GLU A 660 -3.91 -4.54 11.57
N ARG A 661 -3.32 -5.37 10.69
CA ARG A 661 -2.45 -4.93 9.60
C ARG A 661 -3.16 -3.94 8.70
N GLY A 662 -4.39 -4.22 8.28
CA GLY A 662 -5.17 -3.31 7.44
C GLY A 662 -5.41 -1.95 8.10
N ARG A 663 -5.76 -1.92 9.40
CA ARG A 663 -5.92 -0.67 10.17
C ARG A 663 -4.61 0.12 10.32
N GLU A 664 -3.51 -0.61 10.46
CA GLU A 664 -2.21 -0.03 10.75
C GLU A 664 -1.49 0.47 9.48
N LEU A 665 -1.45 -0.37 8.46
CA LEU A 665 -0.59 -0.28 7.26
C LEU A 665 -1.36 0.12 6.00
N CYS A 666 -2.65 0.49 6.09
CA CYS A 666 -3.39 1.01 4.92
C CYS A 666 -2.61 2.16 4.25
N PHE A 667 -2.55 2.14 2.93
CA PHE A 667 -1.77 2.99 2.02
C PHE A 667 -0.27 2.71 1.94
N GLU A 668 0.25 1.67 2.59
CA GLU A 668 1.69 1.36 2.62
C GLU A 668 2.10 0.24 1.65
N LEU A 669 1.17 -0.26 0.82
CA LEU A 669 1.44 -1.23 -0.25
C LEU A 669 2.05 -2.57 0.23
N THR A 670 1.77 -3.00 1.46
CA THR A 670 2.27 -4.28 2.01
C THR A 670 1.18 -5.36 2.11
N ASN A 671 -0.10 -4.98 2.05
CA ASN A 671 -1.21 -5.87 2.35
C ASN A 671 -1.32 -7.06 1.38
N VAL A 672 -1.13 -6.85 0.07
CA VAL A 672 -1.25 -7.91 -0.93
C VAL A 672 -0.19 -9.00 -0.68
N GLU A 673 1.06 -8.59 -0.49
CA GLU A 673 2.18 -9.49 -0.20
C GLU A 673 1.91 -10.37 1.02
N ASP A 674 1.52 -9.75 2.13
CA ASP A 674 1.34 -10.47 3.39
C ASP A 674 0.15 -11.45 3.31
N LEU A 675 -0.93 -11.03 2.67
CA LEU A 675 -2.12 -11.87 2.47
C LEU A 675 -1.85 -13.04 1.52
N HIS A 676 -1.06 -12.79 0.49
CA HIS A 676 -0.64 -13.82 -0.46
C HIS A 676 0.20 -14.88 0.26
N ASN A 677 1.19 -14.47 1.05
CA ASN A 677 2.06 -15.39 1.78
C ASN A 677 1.31 -16.23 2.83
N ALA A 678 0.28 -15.68 3.48
CA ALA A 678 -0.59 -16.44 4.39
C ALA A 678 -1.65 -17.29 3.69
N GLY A 679 -1.79 -17.21 2.36
CA GLY A 679 -2.83 -17.93 1.61
C GLY A 679 -4.25 -17.40 1.85
N LEU A 680 -4.39 -16.15 2.31
CA LEU A 680 -5.68 -15.53 2.65
C LEU A 680 -6.21 -14.57 1.58
N LEU A 681 -5.37 -14.16 0.63
CA LEU A 681 -5.69 -13.12 -0.35
C LEU A 681 -7.02 -13.38 -1.08
N TYR A 682 -7.20 -14.58 -1.64
CA TYR A 682 -8.42 -14.92 -2.37
C TYR A 682 -9.66 -14.87 -1.48
N ASP A 683 -9.62 -15.53 -0.32
CA ASP A 683 -10.79 -15.64 0.56
C ASP A 683 -11.21 -14.26 1.06
N ARG A 684 -10.26 -13.42 1.48
CA ARG A 684 -10.60 -12.06 1.95
C ARG A 684 -11.20 -11.21 0.84
N ILE A 685 -10.66 -11.25 -0.38
CA ILE A 685 -11.26 -10.53 -1.52
C ILE A 685 -12.65 -11.09 -1.83
N TYR A 686 -12.81 -12.42 -1.86
CA TYR A 686 -14.08 -13.07 -2.14
C TYR A 686 -15.19 -12.58 -1.20
N TYR A 687 -14.90 -12.41 0.09
CA TYR A 687 -15.91 -12.02 1.08
C TYR A 687 -15.99 -10.50 1.34
N HIS A 688 -14.96 -9.71 1.03
CA HIS A 688 -14.88 -8.30 1.46
C HIS A 688 -14.73 -7.28 0.33
N ASP A 689 -14.39 -7.70 -0.90
CA ASP A 689 -14.33 -6.77 -2.04
C ASP A 689 -15.30 -7.20 -3.13
N MET A 690 -16.44 -6.50 -3.21
CA MET A 690 -17.47 -6.71 -4.23
C MET A 690 -16.90 -6.66 -5.65
N MET A 691 -15.85 -5.87 -5.89
CA MET A 691 -15.32 -5.65 -7.23
C MET A 691 -14.24 -6.63 -7.65
N GLY A 692 -13.61 -7.32 -6.70
CA GLY A 692 -12.76 -8.46 -6.97
C GLY A 692 -13.56 -9.77 -7.01
N ALA A 693 -14.55 -9.90 -6.13
CA ALA A 693 -15.30 -11.13 -5.95
C ALA A 693 -16.18 -11.49 -7.16
N PRO A 694 -16.28 -12.79 -7.51
CA PRO A 694 -17.19 -13.26 -8.55
C PRO A 694 -18.67 -13.10 -8.14
N ALA A 695 -19.58 -13.11 -9.11
CA ALA A 695 -21.02 -12.92 -8.89
C ALA A 695 -21.70 -13.96 -7.99
N ALA A 696 -21.02 -15.08 -7.69
CA ALA A 696 -21.45 -16.07 -6.72
C ALA A 696 -21.29 -15.60 -5.26
N SER A 697 -20.38 -14.66 -5.00
CA SER A 697 -20.22 -14.08 -3.67
C SER A 697 -21.26 -12.99 -3.41
N THR A 698 -21.74 -12.95 -2.17
CA THR A 698 -22.64 -11.92 -1.65
C THR A 698 -22.06 -11.17 -0.47
N GLY A 699 -20.76 -11.35 -0.21
CA GLY A 699 -20.09 -10.92 1.02
C GLY A 699 -20.33 -11.91 2.17
N THR A 700 -20.16 -11.45 3.40
CA THR A 700 -20.51 -12.21 4.60
C THR A 700 -21.90 -11.81 5.10
N THR A 701 -22.42 -12.50 6.11
CA THR A 701 -23.67 -12.10 6.77
C THR A 701 -23.57 -10.74 7.48
N ALA A 702 -22.43 -10.45 8.12
CA ALA A 702 -22.21 -9.21 8.85
C ALA A 702 -21.72 -8.05 7.96
N PHE A 703 -21.21 -8.38 6.77
CA PHE A 703 -20.76 -7.44 5.74
C PHE A 703 -21.26 -7.92 4.37
N PRO A 704 -22.58 -7.83 4.11
CA PRO A 704 -23.11 -8.15 2.81
C PRO A 704 -22.69 -7.08 1.80
N PHE A 705 -22.44 -7.50 0.56
CA PHE A 705 -22.18 -6.52 -0.50
C PHE A 705 -23.35 -5.56 -0.66
N PRO A 706 -23.08 -4.27 -0.95
CA PRO A 706 -24.10 -3.24 -0.96
C PRO A 706 -25.17 -3.54 -2.00
N LYS A 707 -26.43 -3.26 -1.65
CA LYS A 707 -27.60 -3.26 -2.55
C LYS A 707 -28.44 -2.01 -2.30
N ASP A 708 -28.74 -1.27 -3.36
CA ASP A 708 -29.55 -0.04 -3.33
C ASP A 708 -30.86 -0.14 -4.14
N ASP A 709 -31.72 0.88 -4.00
CA ASP A 709 -33.05 0.93 -4.62
C ASP A 709 -33.12 1.80 -5.89
N ILE A 710 -31.99 2.33 -6.36
CA ILE A 710 -31.97 3.26 -7.50
C ILE A 710 -31.26 2.69 -8.73
N SER A 711 -30.51 1.60 -8.57
CA SER A 711 -29.78 0.93 -9.65
C SER A 711 -30.74 0.24 -10.63
N LYS A 712 -30.54 0.50 -11.93
CA LYS A 712 -31.22 -0.20 -13.03
C LYS A 712 -30.17 -0.80 -13.97
N GLY A 713 -30.00 -2.12 -13.96
CA GLY A 713 -29.04 -2.83 -14.84
C GLY A 713 -27.75 -3.24 -14.13
N SER A 714 -26.61 -3.22 -14.85
CA SER A 714 -25.28 -3.63 -14.34
C SER A 714 -24.50 -2.51 -13.63
N ILE A 715 -25.04 -1.28 -13.66
CA ILE A 715 -24.47 -0.09 -13.03
C ILE A 715 -25.04 0.02 -11.61
N GLY A 716 -24.18 0.18 -10.60
CA GLY A 716 -24.56 0.31 -9.19
C GLY A 716 -24.32 -0.93 -8.31
N ALA A 717 -24.86 -0.87 -7.10
CA ALA A 717 -24.72 -1.85 -6.02
C ALA A 717 -25.86 -2.89 -6.07
N LEU A 718 -25.52 -4.16 -6.36
CA LEU A 718 -26.49 -5.22 -6.68
C LEU A 718 -26.61 -6.32 -5.61
N GLY A 719 -25.86 -6.22 -4.51
CA GLY A 719 -25.81 -7.22 -3.44
C GLY A 719 -25.02 -8.47 -3.79
N LYS A 720 -24.17 -8.42 -4.81
CA LYS A 720 -23.34 -9.55 -5.29
C LYS A 720 -22.05 -9.05 -5.92
N GLY A 721 -21.06 -9.94 -5.98
CA GLY A 721 -19.77 -9.68 -6.62
C GLY A 721 -19.90 -9.26 -8.09
N LYS A 722 -18.98 -8.43 -8.55
CA LYS A 722 -18.90 -7.87 -9.91
C LYS A 722 -17.55 -8.18 -10.58
N GLY A 723 -16.60 -8.70 -9.83
CA GLY A 723 -15.29 -9.08 -10.31
C GLY A 723 -15.24 -10.49 -10.90
N THR A 724 -14.01 -10.92 -11.17
CA THR A 724 -13.70 -12.20 -11.81
C THR A 724 -12.54 -12.93 -11.13
N LEU A 725 -12.16 -12.53 -9.90
CA LEU A 725 -11.00 -13.10 -9.23
C LEU A 725 -11.19 -14.63 -9.08
N ASP A 726 -10.14 -15.34 -9.48
CA ASP A 726 -9.97 -16.78 -9.33
C ASP A 726 -8.70 -17.03 -8.50
N ARG A 727 -8.64 -18.18 -7.80
CA ARG A 727 -7.47 -18.55 -6.99
C ARG A 727 -6.19 -18.58 -7.81
N LYS A 728 -6.26 -18.92 -9.10
CA LYS A 728 -5.07 -18.96 -9.96
C LYS A 728 -4.47 -17.61 -10.32
N TYR A 729 -5.16 -16.51 -10.03
CA TYR A 729 -4.66 -15.16 -10.32
C TYR A 729 -3.88 -14.52 -9.17
N THR A 730 -3.64 -15.26 -8.07
CA THR A 730 -2.87 -14.75 -6.92
C THR A 730 -1.39 -14.61 -7.24
N PHE A 731 -0.82 -15.53 -8.03
CA PHE A 731 0.50 -15.36 -8.66
C PHE A 731 0.38 -14.60 -9.97
N LYS A 732 1.46 -13.94 -10.38
CA LYS A 732 1.59 -13.36 -11.72
C LYS A 732 2.21 -14.39 -12.67
N PRO A 733 1.84 -14.39 -13.96
CA PRO A 733 2.47 -15.26 -14.94
C PRO A 733 3.89 -14.81 -15.24
N TRP A 734 4.72 -15.74 -15.70
CA TRP A 734 6.02 -15.43 -16.27
C TRP A 734 5.86 -14.78 -17.65
N PRO A 735 6.57 -13.68 -17.96
CA PRO A 735 6.42 -12.97 -19.23
C PRO A 735 6.90 -13.84 -20.40
N LEU A 736 6.10 -13.97 -21.47
CA LEU A 736 6.47 -14.82 -22.60
C LEU A 736 7.77 -14.34 -23.28
N VAL A 737 7.95 -13.02 -23.37
CA VAL A 737 9.17 -12.40 -23.92
C VAL A 737 10.43 -12.80 -23.16
N PHE A 738 10.33 -13.05 -21.84
CA PHE A 738 11.45 -13.55 -21.05
C PHE A 738 11.69 -15.03 -21.35
N LEU A 739 10.63 -15.84 -21.38
CA LEU A 739 10.72 -17.28 -21.64
C LEU A 739 11.28 -17.60 -23.03
N GLN A 740 10.98 -16.76 -24.03
CA GLN A 740 11.51 -16.89 -25.39
C GLN A 740 13.01 -16.60 -25.51
N LEU A 741 13.61 -15.92 -24.52
CA LEU A 741 15.06 -15.70 -24.46
C LEU A 741 15.81 -16.87 -23.84
N LEU A 742 15.12 -17.76 -23.11
CA LEU A 742 15.74 -18.89 -22.44
C LEU A 742 16.05 -20.02 -23.41
N THR A 743 17.07 -20.79 -23.08
CA THR A 743 17.44 -22.02 -23.79
C THR A 743 17.38 -23.23 -22.88
N ASP A 744 17.31 -24.43 -23.46
CA ASP A 744 17.59 -25.68 -22.76
C ASP A 744 19.10 -25.82 -22.46
N GLU A 745 19.49 -26.92 -21.82
CA GLU A 745 20.88 -27.25 -21.52
C GLU A 745 21.76 -27.42 -22.77
N ASN A 746 21.16 -27.69 -23.92
CA ASN A 746 21.82 -27.90 -25.21
C ASN A 746 21.83 -26.63 -26.08
N ASN A 747 21.45 -25.47 -25.52
CA ASN A 747 21.38 -24.18 -26.19
C ASN A 747 20.31 -24.07 -27.28
N ASN A 748 19.30 -24.95 -27.27
CA ASN A 748 18.13 -24.80 -28.12
C ASN A 748 17.09 -23.89 -27.44
N PRO A 749 16.30 -23.11 -28.20
CA PRO A 749 15.15 -22.41 -27.64
C PRO A 749 14.20 -23.37 -26.91
N LEU A 750 13.60 -22.92 -25.80
CA LEU A 750 12.61 -23.72 -25.07
C LEU A 750 11.42 -24.10 -25.96
N ASP A 751 11.01 -25.37 -25.92
CA ASP A 751 9.80 -25.82 -26.61
C ASP A 751 8.51 -25.36 -25.90
N ALA A 752 7.37 -25.50 -26.59
CA ALA A 752 6.08 -25.04 -26.06
C ALA A 752 5.66 -25.74 -24.75
N ALA A 753 6.02 -27.02 -24.58
CA ALA A 753 5.72 -27.78 -23.37
C ALA A 753 6.53 -27.26 -22.18
N THR A 754 7.80 -26.93 -22.40
CA THR A 754 8.70 -26.40 -21.38
C THR A 754 8.31 -24.97 -21.00
N ILE A 755 7.91 -24.14 -21.96
CA ILE A 755 7.36 -22.80 -21.71
C ILE A 755 6.10 -22.91 -20.83
N ALA A 756 5.18 -23.82 -21.15
CA ALA A 756 3.98 -24.04 -20.35
C ALA A 756 4.32 -24.54 -18.92
N ALA A 757 5.29 -25.44 -18.78
CA ALA A 757 5.75 -25.91 -17.47
C ALA A 757 6.47 -24.82 -16.64
N TYR A 758 6.99 -23.77 -17.29
CA TYR A 758 7.59 -22.62 -16.63
C TYR A 758 6.54 -21.69 -15.99
N GLN A 759 5.30 -21.71 -16.46
CA GLN A 759 4.23 -20.90 -15.88
C GLN A 759 3.84 -21.36 -14.48
N ASN A 760 3.19 -20.46 -13.73
CA ASN A 760 2.59 -20.79 -12.44
C ASN A 760 1.27 -21.55 -12.64
N PRO A 761 0.81 -22.36 -11.66
CA PRO A 761 -0.41 -23.13 -11.80
C PRO A 761 -1.61 -22.27 -12.22
N GLY A 762 -2.22 -22.61 -13.35
CA GLY A 762 -3.42 -21.98 -13.89
C GLY A 762 -3.20 -20.90 -14.95
N TYR A 763 -1.95 -20.67 -15.37
CA TYR A 763 -1.56 -19.83 -16.51
C TYR A 763 -1.10 -20.62 -17.74
#